data_AF-A0A854X1E8-F1
#
_entry.id   AF-A0A854X1E8-F1
#
_cell.length_a   1.000
_cell.length_b   1.000
_cell.length_c   1.000
_cell.angle_alpha   90.00
_cell.angle_beta   90.00
_cell.angle_gamma   90.00
#
_symmetry.space_group_name_H-M   'P 1'
#
loop_
_entity.id
_entity.type
_entity.pdbx_description
1 polymer ?
#
loop_
_entity_poly.entity_id
_entity_poly.type
_entity_poly.pdbx_seq_one_letter_code
_entity_poly.pdbx_strand_id
1 'polypeptide(L)'
;MLTHPVNGIAPQALRAPDIPGRTEPPLPSGEWGINRAAALDNFPLKGLKVFILPWADMRKSDWVELYYDGASVDQHTITEDIEIDERVTLWVQPGRINSGPHTLGYTVHRANQVAEPYEPPVRIYIKLELPGGQDVNPRPGEHSELYQYIDPQIVADGVDSDSAKDGVQVIIQAKPGSPSKLPYPNCAAGDVITLSWGGVRVYSIPVTQPQVDDPDAHPIVVLVTEADILEAGDSGPDGLAVTFTVHDLVNNAAEDWCTETRIVVDTGNSRLDAPILDQANGHVLDLDLLNDEELLLKVWADPEGVYQENDVIIMYIKGTSESGEPVKRQSRQTISKRPPVVVEILLPNSAARALANTQALFFYELERGGAVIQHSRGRFISIIGEPYRLAAPIAVDAVGGALHPDLAPIRVRIPNDERIEEGMAIELKWLGTRADLSTYEPELPWHFPDADEATHPAGFIVSVDDNRHLKTLEGGTLDLSYNVLSDEDDEIVIRASLHAPLLTVGEAKPELVPPIVLGEQDGALEPKDLPTGTSKITCPNPIANPTKAKDVVIWQLRDAYNVLLDEGSKILNALNAGKPVDFTLDAAFVQQYFEARRGETLSVSYSILRFETGNTSHSNPLVFVVGNSHSGKLTVVGNRSQTSPRYHSNLSRLTASFLINGRINTPTEAVWMYAGDTEGALAQSFLDTEPEKPLIVSLLDGENIIARTVLRPGNVSGIFNLANRHSGCIIKDDGSVFGWSDNTEMLPPSELKDVRYVAAGGHAFAALKKDDTVVAWGATSLGGYIAPEIEKELTNVGKLAATDGAFVALRKDGQLVAWGNPEYGGSIPVSAISELGPAKKVIGNTADFTVLLIDGRVFSWGASWPEGFWVSGARGAIQLSASDRAFCALNADRSVVAWGSPEHGGVMPGRTHNCAEEVVLVTSTSAAFAALRSDGTVIAWGNQRFGGETPSGLQSVSHLSGSTTAFCALKTDGSLFAWGVSEEGGQIPEGLAPALSIASSYGSFSAVLTTHRAVSWGVNTSSTQLQSVACAYAAGPHLVLLSADRQLQSAGPNAPDLKALSGLVSYTE
;
A
#
# COMPACT_ATOMS: atom_id res chain seq x y z
N MET A 1 19.69 -14.92 25.93
CA MET A 1 18.73 -15.54 26.88
C MET A 1 17.50 -14.64 27.00
N LEU A 2 16.52 -14.82 26.12
CA LEU A 2 15.18 -14.24 26.30
C LEU A 2 14.37 -15.23 27.14
N THR A 3 14.52 -15.15 28.47
CA THR A 3 13.52 -15.75 29.36
C THR A 3 12.27 -14.88 29.30
N HIS A 4 11.10 -15.51 29.20
CA HIS A 4 9.80 -14.86 29.39
C HIS A 4 9.91 -13.87 30.55
N PRO A 5 9.58 -12.56 30.39
CA PRO A 5 9.52 -11.68 31.54
C PRO A 5 8.44 -12.27 32.44
N VAL A 6 8.85 -12.77 33.60
CA VAL A 6 7.90 -13.35 34.56
C VAL A 6 6.83 -12.30 34.84
N ASN A 7 5.57 -12.62 34.53
CA ASN A 7 4.41 -11.87 35.02
C ASN A 7 4.43 -11.92 36.55
N GLY A 8 5.08 -10.92 37.14
CA GLY A 8 5.36 -10.83 38.56
C GLY A 8 6.77 -10.31 38.81
N ILE A 9 6.97 -8.98 38.69
CA ILE A 9 8.21 -8.34 39.11
C ILE A 9 7.93 -7.37 40.27
N ALA A 10 8.74 -7.53 41.32
CA ALA A 10 8.71 -6.79 42.57
C ALA A 10 8.87 -5.26 42.37
N PRO A 11 8.38 -4.43 43.32
CA PRO A 11 8.28 -2.98 43.16
C PRO A 11 9.61 -2.27 43.39
N GLN A 12 10.37 -1.93 42.33
CA GLN A 12 11.46 -0.95 42.37
C GLN A 12 11.72 -0.31 40.99
N ALA A 13 11.88 1.04 40.99
CA ALA A 13 12.45 1.96 39.99
C ALA A 13 12.02 1.83 38.51
N LEU A 14 11.96 2.97 37.81
CA LEU A 14 11.82 2.99 36.35
C LEU A 14 12.92 2.15 35.69
N ARG A 15 12.56 1.41 34.63
CA ARG A 15 13.45 0.48 33.92
C ARG A 15 13.90 1.05 32.59
N ALA A 16 14.97 0.50 32.03
CA ALA A 16 15.38 0.86 30.67
C ALA A 16 14.22 0.62 29.69
N PRO A 17 13.97 1.54 28.74
CA PRO A 17 13.09 1.26 27.62
C PRO A 17 13.63 0.06 26.82
N ASP A 18 12.72 -0.77 26.33
CA ASP A 18 13.07 -1.88 25.45
C ASP A 18 12.91 -1.46 23.99
N ILE A 19 13.85 -1.89 23.15
CA ILE A 19 13.95 -1.46 21.75
C ILE A 19 13.99 -2.72 20.88
N PRO A 20 12.91 -3.05 20.16
CA PRO A 20 12.88 -4.21 19.28
C PRO A 20 13.95 -4.13 18.20
N GLY A 21 14.60 -5.25 17.91
CA GLY A 21 15.63 -5.33 16.87
C GLY A 21 16.97 -4.67 17.21
N ARG A 22 17.17 -4.23 18.46
CA ARG A 22 18.51 -3.80 18.94
C ARG A 22 19.49 -4.98 18.96
N THR A 23 20.78 -4.69 18.84
CA THR A 23 21.83 -5.71 19.00
C THR A 23 21.78 -6.33 20.40
N GLU A 24 22.09 -7.63 20.53
CA GLU A 24 22.33 -8.27 21.82
C GLU A 24 23.50 -9.26 21.69
N PRO A 25 24.61 -9.10 22.45
CA PRO A 25 24.89 -8.07 23.47
C PRO A 25 25.02 -6.62 22.90
N PRO A 26 25.13 -5.58 23.75
CA PRO A 26 25.47 -4.23 23.30
C PRO A 26 26.78 -4.20 22.50
N LEU A 27 26.96 -3.16 21.70
CA LEU A 27 28.21 -2.92 20.97
C LEU A 27 29.40 -2.82 21.94
N PRO A 28 30.64 -3.06 21.49
CA PRO A 28 31.83 -2.93 22.33
C PRO A 28 31.98 -1.56 23.02
N SER A 29 31.37 -0.49 22.49
CA SER A 29 31.30 0.85 23.10
C SER A 29 30.33 0.96 24.29
N GLY A 30 29.53 -0.09 24.53
CA GLY A 30 28.50 -0.17 25.57
C GLY A 30 27.19 0.54 25.20
N GLU A 31 26.92 0.72 23.90
CA GLU A 31 25.69 1.28 23.35
C GLU A 31 24.89 0.18 22.65
N TRP A 32 23.56 0.30 22.59
CA TRP A 32 22.75 -0.60 21.79
C TRP A 32 22.84 -0.22 20.31
N GLY A 33 23.23 -1.17 19.45
CA GLY A 33 23.23 -0.97 18.01
C GLY A 33 21.81 -1.07 17.46
N ILE A 34 21.43 -0.12 16.61
CA ILE A 34 20.12 -0.08 15.94
C ILE A 34 20.37 -0.06 14.44
N ASN A 35 19.90 -1.09 13.75
CA ASN A 35 20.01 -1.21 12.30
C ASN A 35 18.92 -0.41 11.57
N ARG A 36 19.05 -0.30 10.24
CA ARG A 36 18.12 0.45 9.40
C ARG A 36 16.67 -0.03 9.55
N ALA A 37 16.47 -1.34 9.61
CA ALA A 37 15.14 -1.95 9.73
C ALA A 37 14.48 -1.59 11.08
N ALA A 38 15.20 -1.75 12.19
CA ALA A 38 14.75 -1.38 13.53
C ALA A 38 14.55 0.14 13.68
N ALA A 39 15.28 0.96 12.92
CA ALA A 39 15.12 2.41 12.95
C ALA A 39 13.93 2.92 12.12
N LEU A 40 13.67 2.33 10.95
CA LEU A 40 12.77 2.93 9.95
C LEU A 40 11.59 2.04 9.54
N ASP A 41 11.76 0.72 9.58
CA ASP A 41 10.87 -0.24 8.90
C ASP A 41 9.94 -1.00 9.86
N ASN A 42 9.85 -0.60 11.14
CA ASN A 42 8.87 -1.16 12.06
C ASN A 42 7.44 -0.84 11.60
N PHE A 43 6.54 -1.82 11.68
CA PHE A 43 5.12 -1.63 11.40
C PHE A 43 4.30 -1.24 12.65
N PRO A 44 3.32 -0.31 12.57
CA PRO A 44 3.09 0.59 11.43
C PRO A 44 4.31 1.49 11.22
N LEU A 45 4.60 1.89 9.96
CA LEU A 45 5.81 2.65 9.54
C LEU A 45 5.94 4.03 10.22
N LYS A 46 6.16 4.02 11.53
CA LYS A 46 6.25 5.15 12.47
C LYS A 46 7.67 5.35 13.01
N GLY A 47 8.65 4.58 12.51
CA GLY A 47 10.07 4.71 12.84
C GLY A 47 10.54 3.78 13.95
N LEU A 48 11.41 4.27 14.84
CA LEU A 48 11.99 3.46 15.90
C LEU A 48 10.94 3.20 16.98
N LYS A 49 10.53 1.93 17.11
CA LYS A 49 9.59 1.47 18.12
C LYS A 49 10.29 1.39 19.48
N VAL A 50 9.67 1.92 20.54
CA VAL A 50 10.20 1.89 21.90
C VAL A 50 9.12 1.43 22.87
N PHE A 51 9.40 0.38 23.64
CA PHE A 51 8.51 -0.11 24.68
C PHE A 51 8.92 0.44 26.04
N ILE A 52 7.97 1.11 26.71
CA ILE A 52 8.10 1.48 28.12
C ILE A 52 7.41 0.42 28.96
N LEU A 53 8.19 -0.26 29.80
CA LEU A 53 7.66 -1.29 30.70
C LEU A 53 6.74 -0.67 31.78
N PRO A 54 5.78 -1.45 32.32
CA PRO A 54 4.92 -1.00 33.40
C PRO A 54 5.70 -0.44 34.59
N TRP A 55 5.26 0.68 35.14
CA TRP A 55 5.86 1.30 36.33
C TRP A 55 5.06 1.04 37.60
N ALA A 56 5.69 1.22 38.75
CA ALA A 56 5.04 1.03 40.04
C ALA A 56 3.84 1.99 40.21
N ASP A 57 2.71 1.45 40.70
CA ASP A 57 1.46 2.17 40.92
C ASP A 57 0.88 2.83 39.65
N MET A 58 1.11 2.24 38.46
CA MET A 58 0.53 2.71 37.20
C MET A 58 -0.99 2.83 37.29
N ARG A 59 -1.54 4.00 36.96
CA ARG A 59 -2.97 4.29 37.07
C ARG A 59 -3.48 5.04 35.85
N LYS A 60 -4.80 4.95 35.66
CA LYS A 60 -5.52 5.82 34.73
C LYS A 60 -5.20 7.29 34.99
N SER A 61 -4.98 8.04 33.91
CA SER A 61 -4.52 9.43 33.86
C SER A 61 -3.05 9.68 34.20
N ASP A 62 -2.25 8.65 34.53
CA ASP A 62 -0.80 8.78 34.39
C ASP A 62 -0.45 8.94 32.90
N TRP A 63 0.67 9.58 32.62
CA TRP A 63 1.17 9.67 31.25
C TRP A 63 2.69 9.57 31.21
N VAL A 64 3.21 9.13 30.07
CA VAL A 64 4.64 8.95 29.83
C VAL A 64 5.06 9.71 28.58
N GLU A 65 6.23 10.32 28.65
CA GLU A 65 6.83 11.10 27.56
C GLU A 65 8.17 10.50 27.16
N LEU A 66 8.35 10.23 25.86
CA LEU A 66 9.59 9.75 25.27
C LEU A 66 10.46 10.91 24.82
N TYR A 67 11.75 10.82 25.11
CA TYR A 67 12.77 11.79 24.75
C TYR A 67 13.86 11.16 23.87
N TYR A 68 14.17 11.82 22.76
CA TYR A 68 15.27 11.48 21.86
C TYR A 68 16.24 12.66 21.81
N ASP A 69 17.49 12.44 22.21
CA ASP A 69 18.51 13.50 22.38
C ASP A 69 18.02 14.69 23.23
N GLY A 70 17.23 14.37 24.26
CA GLY A 70 16.64 15.35 25.17
C GLY A 70 15.43 16.11 24.62
N ALA A 71 15.01 15.86 23.38
CA ALA A 71 13.79 16.43 22.81
C ALA A 71 12.62 15.46 22.95
N SER A 72 11.46 15.97 23.39
CA SER A 72 10.22 15.19 23.40
C SER A 72 9.81 14.79 21.97
N VAL A 73 9.54 13.51 21.77
CA VAL A 73 9.23 12.91 20.45
C VAL A 73 7.86 12.26 20.39
N ASP A 74 7.39 11.70 21.50
CA ASP A 74 6.10 11.02 21.59
C ASP A 74 5.64 10.93 23.04
N GLN A 75 4.34 10.75 23.26
CA GLN A 75 3.77 10.63 24.60
C GLN A 75 2.48 9.82 24.58
N HIS A 76 2.18 9.16 25.70
CA HIS A 76 0.93 8.42 25.86
C HIS A 76 0.33 8.64 27.24
N THR A 77 -0.99 8.83 27.29
CA THR A 77 -1.76 8.91 28.54
C THR A 77 -2.51 7.62 28.75
N ILE A 78 -2.48 7.08 29.96
CA ILE A 78 -3.24 5.89 30.33
C ILE A 78 -4.71 6.29 30.45
N THR A 79 -5.52 5.86 29.49
CA THR A 79 -6.93 6.26 29.34
C THR A 79 -7.90 5.20 29.82
N GLU A 80 -7.48 3.93 29.81
CA GLU A 80 -8.33 2.79 30.13
C GLU A 80 -7.72 1.92 31.24
N ASP A 81 -8.57 1.22 32.01
CA ASP A 81 -8.12 0.35 33.09
C ASP A 81 -7.36 -0.88 32.57
N ILE A 82 -7.59 -1.28 31.32
CA ILE A 82 -6.87 -2.38 30.65
C ILE A 82 -5.41 -2.04 30.36
N GLU A 83 -5.06 -0.76 30.31
CA GLU A 83 -3.68 -0.32 30.08
C GLU A 83 -2.84 -0.34 31.37
N ILE A 84 -3.47 -0.58 32.53
CA ILE A 84 -2.78 -0.69 33.82
C ILE A 84 -1.99 -2.00 33.84
N ASP A 85 -0.73 -1.91 34.26
CA ASP A 85 0.23 -3.01 34.29
C ASP A 85 0.62 -3.56 32.89
N GLU A 86 0.21 -2.88 31.81
CA GLU A 86 0.61 -3.17 30.43
C GLU A 86 1.74 -2.24 29.96
N ARG A 87 2.57 -2.73 29.02
CA ARG A 87 3.63 -1.92 28.41
C ARG A 87 3.03 -0.83 27.52
N VAL A 88 3.70 0.32 27.43
CA VAL A 88 3.32 1.42 26.54
C VAL A 88 4.24 1.42 25.32
N THR A 89 3.66 1.56 24.12
CA THR A 89 4.42 1.65 22.85
C THR A 89 4.51 3.10 22.40
N LEU A 90 5.72 3.62 22.28
CA LEU A 90 6.03 4.97 21.80
C LEU A 90 7.00 4.91 20.61
N TRP A 91 7.11 6.00 19.87
CA TRP A 91 7.82 6.04 18.60
C TRP A 91 8.78 7.21 18.48
N VAL A 92 9.95 6.99 17.86
CA VAL A 92 10.74 8.07 17.27
C VAL A 92 10.47 8.09 15.77
N GLN A 93 9.89 9.19 15.30
CA GLN A 93 9.52 9.33 13.89
C GLN A 93 10.74 9.21 12.96
N PRO A 94 10.61 8.56 11.77
CA PRO A 94 11.73 8.33 10.84
C PRO A 94 12.51 9.61 10.50
N GLY A 95 11.80 10.73 10.29
CA GLY A 95 12.41 12.01 9.94
C GLY A 95 13.29 12.65 11.03
N ARG A 96 13.25 12.14 12.27
CA ARG A 96 14.15 12.58 13.36
C ARG A 96 15.39 11.70 13.51
N ILE A 97 15.41 10.55 12.86
CA ILE A 97 16.44 9.54 13.02
C ILE A 97 17.55 9.78 11.99
N ASN A 98 18.78 9.84 12.48
CA ASN A 98 19.98 9.92 11.65
C ASN A 98 20.97 8.86 12.13
N SER A 99 21.97 8.56 11.31
CA SER A 99 23.08 7.69 11.75
C SER A 99 23.96 8.40 12.76
N GLY A 100 24.42 7.67 13.77
CA GLY A 100 25.31 8.16 14.82
C GLY A 100 24.90 7.76 16.23
N PRO A 101 25.64 8.25 17.24
CA PRO A 101 25.30 8.06 18.64
C PRO A 101 24.13 8.96 19.06
N HIS A 102 23.17 8.37 19.75
CA HIS A 102 21.97 9.04 20.25
C HIS A 102 21.63 8.58 21.67
N THR A 103 20.71 9.30 22.31
CA THR A 103 20.19 8.97 23.63
C THR A 103 18.67 8.86 23.65
N LEU A 104 18.16 7.83 24.32
CA LEU A 104 16.74 7.62 24.60
C LEU A 104 16.46 7.73 26.09
N GLY A 105 15.59 8.65 26.47
CA GLY A 105 15.09 8.79 27.82
C GLY A 105 13.56 8.76 27.84
N TYR A 106 12.96 8.56 28.99
CA TYR A 106 11.52 8.79 29.17
C TYR A 106 11.24 9.33 30.56
N THR A 107 10.10 10.01 30.70
CA THR A 107 9.63 10.54 31.97
C THR A 107 8.21 10.09 32.23
N VAL A 108 7.96 9.59 33.45
CA VAL A 108 6.61 9.20 33.91
C VAL A 108 6.03 10.32 34.77
N HIS A 109 4.80 10.70 34.46
CA HIS A 109 4.05 11.74 35.13
C HIS A 109 2.85 11.13 35.86
N ARG A 110 2.87 11.19 37.19
CA ARG A 110 1.78 10.71 38.05
C ARG A 110 1.03 11.88 38.67
N ALA A 111 -0.28 11.74 38.80
CA ALA A 111 -1.13 12.80 39.37
C ALA A 111 -0.66 13.19 40.79
N ASN A 112 -0.40 14.48 41.00
CA ASN A 112 0.09 15.05 42.28
C ASN A 112 1.49 14.58 42.74
N GLN A 113 2.33 14.05 41.83
CA GLN A 113 3.72 13.73 42.11
C GLN A 113 4.67 14.53 41.20
N VAL A 114 5.94 14.58 41.60
CA VAL A 114 7.00 15.12 40.72
C VAL A 114 7.24 14.11 39.60
N ALA A 115 7.42 14.60 38.37
CA ALA A 115 7.76 13.77 37.23
C ALA A 115 9.03 12.96 37.51
N GLU A 116 9.00 11.66 37.21
CA GLU A 116 10.09 10.73 37.46
C GLU A 116 10.77 10.38 36.13
N PRO A 117 11.99 10.88 35.86
CA PRO A 117 12.73 10.50 34.67
C PRO A 117 13.45 9.18 34.87
N TYR A 118 13.57 8.38 33.81
CA TYR A 118 14.52 7.28 33.78
C TYR A 118 15.95 7.80 33.59
N GLU A 119 16.86 7.41 34.49
CA GLU A 119 18.24 7.91 34.53
C GLU A 119 19.25 6.77 34.75
N PRO A 120 20.40 6.76 34.04
CA PRO A 120 20.73 7.64 32.90
C PRO A 120 19.98 7.25 31.62
N PRO A 121 19.80 8.17 30.64
CA PRO A 121 19.27 7.82 29.33
C PRO A 121 20.03 6.68 28.67
N VAL A 122 19.31 5.82 27.95
CA VAL A 122 19.89 4.71 27.19
C VAL A 122 20.68 5.26 26.01
N ARG A 123 21.93 4.84 25.89
CA ARG A 123 22.76 5.18 24.74
C ARG A 123 22.54 4.18 23.63
N ILE A 124 22.26 4.68 22.44
CA ILE A 124 22.07 3.89 21.23
C ILE A 124 23.01 4.39 20.13
N TYR A 125 23.39 3.51 19.22
CA TYR A 125 24.12 3.86 18.01
C TYR A 125 23.31 3.39 16.81
N ILE A 126 22.81 4.33 16.02
CA ILE A 126 22.00 4.04 14.84
C ILE A 126 22.90 4.05 13.61
N LYS A 127 22.78 3.05 12.74
CA LYS A 127 23.44 3.05 11.43
C LYS A 127 22.40 2.73 10.35
N LEU A 128 22.10 3.72 9.52
CA LEU A 128 21.15 3.63 8.41
C LEU A 128 21.82 3.23 7.09
N GLU A 129 23.12 3.50 6.95
CA GLU A 129 23.88 3.20 5.75
C GLU A 129 24.19 1.70 5.65
N LEU A 130 23.63 1.06 4.64
CA LEU A 130 23.90 -0.35 4.34
C LEU A 130 25.38 -0.53 3.94
N PRO A 131 26.05 -1.59 4.42
CA PRO A 131 27.37 -1.96 3.91
C PRO A 131 27.26 -2.32 2.43
N GLY A 132 28.21 -1.87 1.61
CA GLY A 132 28.13 -2.00 0.15
C GLY A 132 27.37 -0.85 -0.54
N GLY A 133 26.60 -0.06 0.20
CA GLY A 133 25.82 1.05 -0.35
C GLY A 133 24.55 0.57 -1.06
N GLN A 134 23.95 1.47 -1.85
CA GLN A 134 22.81 1.13 -2.70
C GLN A 134 23.30 0.37 -3.95
N ASP A 135 22.65 -0.73 -4.29
CA ASP A 135 22.86 -1.44 -5.56
C ASP A 135 22.24 -0.63 -6.69
N VAL A 136 23.11 -0.04 -7.52
CA VAL A 136 22.69 0.85 -8.60
C VAL A 136 22.31 0.09 -9.88
N ASN A 137 22.65 -1.20 -9.98
CA ASN A 137 22.29 -2.05 -11.12
C ASN A 137 21.86 -3.44 -10.62
N PRO A 138 20.74 -3.54 -9.88
CA PRO A 138 20.36 -4.77 -9.21
C PRO A 138 20.11 -5.87 -10.24
N ARG A 139 20.91 -6.92 -10.13
CA ARG A 139 20.74 -8.22 -10.78
C ARG A 139 20.91 -9.27 -9.70
N PRO A 140 20.03 -10.29 -9.62
CA PRO A 140 20.09 -11.28 -8.55
C PRO A 140 21.48 -11.92 -8.42
N GLY A 141 22.13 -11.74 -7.26
CA GLY A 141 23.45 -12.26 -6.94
C GLY A 141 24.62 -11.48 -7.56
N GLU A 142 24.40 -10.24 -8.01
CA GLU A 142 25.43 -9.38 -8.62
C GLU A 142 25.41 -7.93 -8.10
N HIS A 143 25.62 -7.74 -6.80
CA HIS A 143 25.70 -6.41 -6.19
C HIS A 143 26.73 -5.53 -6.88
N SER A 144 26.29 -4.40 -7.45
CA SER A 144 27.11 -3.64 -8.41
C SER A 144 28.40 -3.07 -7.84
N GLU A 145 28.43 -2.79 -6.53
CA GLU A 145 29.53 -2.16 -5.80
C GLU A 145 30.40 -3.12 -4.97
N LEU A 146 30.00 -4.39 -4.79
CA LEU A 146 30.84 -5.36 -4.10
C LEU A 146 31.79 -6.01 -5.09
N TYR A 147 33.05 -6.19 -4.69
CA TYR A 147 34.08 -6.76 -5.54
C TYR A 147 35.07 -7.60 -4.75
N GLN A 148 35.38 -8.77 -5.29
CA GLN A 148 36.41 -9.68 -4.78
C GLN A 148 37.53 -9.85 -5.80
N TYR A 149 38.76 -9.98 -5.32
CA TYR A 149 39.91 -10.36 -6.09
C TYR A 149 40.42 -11.73 -5.66
N ILE A 150 40.56 -12.60 -6.65
CA ILE A 150 41.17 -13.91 -6.51
C ILE A 150 42.30 -13.97 -7.55
N ASP A 151 43.43 -14.59 -7.20
CA ASP A 151 44.56 -14.71 -8.12
C ASP A 151 44.10 -15.29 -9.48
N PRO A 152 44.33 -14.59 -10.60
CA PRO A 152 43.95 -15.07 -11.92
C PRO A 152 44.50 -16.45 -12.29
N GLN A 153 45.64 -16.86 -11.71
CA GLN A 153 46.18 -18.22 -11.89
C GLN A 153 45.29 -19.26 -11.23
N ILE A 154 44.82 -19.02 -9.99
CA ILE A 154 43.86 -19.91 -9.31
C ILE A 154 42.54 -19.98 -10.08
N VAL A 155 42.06 -18.86 -10.60
CA VAL A 155 40.81 -18.84 -11.40
C VAL A 155 40.98 -19.63 -12.71
N ALA A 156 42.14 -19.54 -13.37
CA ALA A 156 42.39 -20.19 -14.65
C ALA A 156 42.75 -21.67 -14.54
N ASP A 157 43.62 -22.02 -13.58
CA ASP A 157 44.19 -23.36 -13.41
C ASP A 157 43.34 -24.23 -12.47
N GLY A 158 42.50 -23.60 -11.64
CA GLY A 158 41.69 -24.26 -10.62
C GLY A 158 42.47 -24.56 -9.33
N VAL A 159 41.83 -25.28 -8.42
CA VAL A 159 42.39 -25.74 -7.15
C VAL A 159 42.53 -27.26 -7.18
N ASP A 160 43.76 -27.74 -7.10
CA ASP A 160 44.11 -29.15 -6.97
C ASP A 160 44.48 -29.52 -5.52
N SER A 161 44.85 -30.78 -5.27
CA SER A 161 45.21 -31.24 -3.92
C SER A 161 46.42 -30.53 -3.31
N ASP A 162 47.33 -29.95 -4.10
CA ASP A 162 48.51 -29.28 -3.56
C ASP A 162 48.20 -27.81 -3.25
N SER A 163 47.53 -27.11 -4.15
CA SER A 163 47.03 -25.74 -3.91
C SER A 163 45.96 -25.67 -2.81
N ALA A 164 45.15 -26.72 -2.62
CA ALA A 164 44.22 -26.81 -1.49
C ALA A 164 44.92 -26.76 -0.12
N LYS A 165 46.13 -27.33 0.02
CA LYS A 165 46.91 -27.31 1.28
C LYS A 165 47.43 -25.92 1.61
N ASP A 166 47.75 -25.14 0.58
CA ASP A 166 48.20 -23.76 0.73
C ASP A 166 47.03 -22.81 1.06
N GLY A 167 45.80 -23.22 0.73
CA GLY A 167 44.57 -22.43 0.89
C GLY A 167 44.41 -21.37 -0.20
N VAL A 168 43.21 -20.81 -0.29
CA VAL A 168 42.89 -19.78 -1.29
C VAL A 168 42.59 -18.46 -0.59
N GLN A 169 43.32 -17.41 -0.96
CA GLN A 169 43.07 -16.05 -0.46
C GLN A 169 42.08 -15.33 -1.36
N VAL A 170 40.97 -14.87 -0.78
CA VAL A 170 40.02 -13.96 -1.41
C VAL A 170 40.21 -12.58 -0.81
N ILE A 171 40.59 -11.61 -1.65
CA ILE A 171 40.86 -10.23 -1.21
C ILE A 171 39.64 -9.37 -1.52
N ILE A 172 39.08 -8.73 -0.49
CA ILE A 172 37.96 -7.79 -0.63
C ILE A 172 38.55 -6.39 -0.82
N GLN A 173 38.28 -5.78 -1.96
CA GLN A 173 38.88 -4.50 -2.33
C GLN A 173 37.97 -3.70 -3.28
N ALA A 174 38.30 -2.42 -3.44
CA ALA A 174 37.55 -1.53 -4.32
C ALA A 174 37.48 -2.09 -5.74
N LYS A 175 36.30 -2.01 -6.35
CA LYS A 175 36.10 -2.39 -7.76
C LYS A 175 37.08 -1.61 -8.66
N PRO A 176 37.73 -2.26 -9.65
CA PRO A 176 38.61 -1.57 -10.57
C PRO A 176 37.92 -0.38 -11.25
N GLY A 177 38.51 0.81 -11.12
CA GLY A 177 37.95 2.06 -11.64
C GLY A 177 37.01 2.80 -10.70
N SER A 178 36.77 2.30 -9.49
CA SER A 178 36.01 3.03 -8.46
C SER A 178 36.69 4.36 -8.10
N PRO A 179 35.93 5.46 -7.89
CA PRO A 179 36.47 6.72 -7.42
C PRO A 179 36.88 6.67 -5.92
N SER A 180 36.38 5.69 -5.17
CA SER A 180 36.73 5.45 -3.77
C SER A 180 37.84 4.40 -3.66
N LYS A 181 38.71 4.56 -2.66
CA LYS A 181 39.69 3.54 -2.28
C LYS A 181 39.14 2.53 -1.27
N LEU A 182 37.99 2.81 -0.65
CA LEU A 182 37.39 1.90 0.31
C LEU A 182 37.09 0.55 -0.35
N PRO A 183 37.28 -0.59 0.35
CA PRO A 183 36.99 -1.91 -0.19
C PRO A 183 35.59 -2.05 -0.78
N TYR A 184 34.61 -1.40 -0.17
CA TYR A 184 33.25 -1.23 -0.65
C TYR A 184 32.64 0.04 -0.03
N PRO A 185 31.55 0.60 -0.60
CA PRO A 185 30.87 1.76 -0.02
C PRO A 185 30.41 1.50 1.43
N ASN A 186 30.52 2.51 2.29
CA ASN A 186 30.19 2.44 3.72
C ASN A 186 30.96 1.39 4.53
N CYS A 187 32.10 0.89 4.03
CA CYS A 187 33.01 0.02 4.77
C CYS A 187 33.42 0.65 6.10
N ALA A 188 33.22 -0.07 7.20
CA ALA A 188 33.52 0.39 8.54
C ALA A 188 34.23 -0.70 9.36
N ALA A 189 34.94 -0.27 10.41
CA ALA A 189 35.50 -1.22 11.37
C ALA A 189 34.37 -1.93 12.12
N GLY A 190 34.49 -3.25 12.27
CA GLY A 190 33.46 -4.10 12.86
C GLY A 190 32.59 -4.83 11.85
N ASP A 191 32.62 -4.46 10.57
CA ASP A 191 31.95 -5.22 9.51
C ASP A 191 32.51 -6.64 9.43
N VAL A 192 31.67 -7.61 9.08
CA VAL A 192 32.05 -9.02 8.88
C VAL A 192 31.67 -9.44 7.46
N ILE A 193 32.66 -9.95 6.73
CA ILE A 193 32.46 -10.53 5.41
C ILE A 193 32.07 -11.99 5.59
N THR A 194 30.97 -12.36 4.92
CA THR A 194 30.55 -13.76 4.79
C THR A 194 30.83 -14.19 3.36
N LEU A 195 31.90 -14.96 3.16
CA LEU A 195 32.26 -15.54 1.88
C LEU A 195 31.59 -16.91 1.73
N SER A 196 30.99 -17.18 0.57
CA SER A 196 30.57 -18.51 0.13
C SER A 196 31.65 -19.12 -0.76
N TRP A 197 32.19 -20.27 -0.36
CA TRP A 197 33.02 -21.14 -1.19
C TRP A 197 32.19 -22.37 -1.60
N GLY A 198 31.43 -22.23 -2.69
CA GLY A 198 30.55 -23.29 -3.17
C GLY A 198 29.46 -23.66 -2.17
N GLY A 199 28.95 -22.68 -1.41
CA GLY A 199 27.96 -22.89 -0.35
C GLY A 199 28.55 -23.16 1.04
N VAL A 200 29.87 -23.38 1.17
CA VAL A 200 30.55 -23.39 2.48
C VAL A 200 30.79 -21.96 2.93
N ARG A 201 30.35 -21.60 4.14
CA ARG A 201 30.52 -20.24 4.68
C ARG A 201 31.85 -20.07 5.37
N VAL A 202 32.61 -19.08 4.92
CA VAL A 202 33.87 -18.65 5.51
C VAL A 202 33.71 -17.20 5.99
N TYR A 203 33.84 -16.99 7.29
CA TYR A 203 33.70 -15.68 7.91
C TYR A 203 35.06 -14.99 8.02
N SER A 204 35.10 -13.70 7.71
CA SER A 204 36.28 -12.89 8.04
C SER A 204 36.35 -12.63 9.54
N ILE A 205 37.55 -12.31 10.03
CA ILE A 205 37.63 -11.51 11.26
C ILE A 205 36.94 -10.16 11.03
N PRO A 206 36.40 -9.49 12.08
CA PRO A 206 35.83 -8.17 11.92
C PRO A 206 36.83 -7.21 11.29
N VAL A 207 36.37 -6.44 10.30
CA VAL A 207 37.16 -5.44 9.59
C VAL A 207 37.76 -4.47 10.61
N THR A 208 39.05 -4.17 10.45
CA THR A 208 39.79 -3.32 11.38
C THR A 208 39.93 -1.91 10.83
N GLN A 209 40.05 -0.90 11.70
CA GLN A 209 40.22 0.48 11.27
C GLN A 209 41.40 0.69 10.31
N PRO A 210 42.58 0.07 10.48
CA PRO A 210 43.67 0.17 9.51
C PRO A 210 43.31 -0.33 8.10
N GLN A 211 42.44 -1.34 7.98
CA GLN A 211 41.97 -1.85 6.69
C GLN A 211 41.00 -0.88 6.00
N VAL A 212 40.28 -0.05 6.79
CA VAL A 212 39.43 1.02 6.27
C VAL A 212 40.26 2.24 5.85
N ASP A 213 41.23 2.63 6.69
CA ASP A 213 42.02 3.85 6.50
C ASP A 213 43.05 3.72 5.37
N ASP A 214 43.67 2.54 5.22
CA ASP A 214 44.68 2.25 4.18
C ASP A 214 44.56 0.80 3.65
N PRO A 215 43.52 0.50 2.86
CA PRO A 215 43.24 -0.84 2.34
C PRO A 215 44.33 -1.39 1.42
N ASP A 216 45.13 -0.52 0.78
CA ASP A 216 46.24 -0.93 -0.08
C ASP A 216 47.38 -1.57 0.75
N ALA A 217 47.68 -1.00 1.93
CA ALA A 217 48.69 -1.54 2.84
C ALA A 217 48.16 -2.62 3.79
N HIS A 218 46.85 -2.60 4.06
CA HIS A 218 46.16 -3.52 4.95
C HIS A 218 44.92 -4.10 4.24
N PRO A 219 45.10 -5.07 3.32
CA PRO A 219 43.96 -5.65 2.61
C PRO A 219 43.06 -6.45 3.56
N ILE A 220 41.78 -6.54 3.20
CA ILE A 220 40.85 -7.47 3.81
C ILE A 220 41.03 -8.82 3.09
N VAL A 221 41.56 -9.81 3.80
CA VAL A 221 41.83 -11.14 3.25
C VAL A 221 40.95 -12.17 3.97
N VAL A 222 40.12 -12.86 3.21
CA VAL A 222 39.37 -14.04 3.66
C VAL A 222 40.13 -15.27 3.18
N LEU A 223 40.66 -16.06 4.11
CA LEU A 223 41.40 -17.28 3.80
C LEU A 223 40.45 -18.47 3.79
N VAL A 224 40.28 -19.08 2.63
CA VAL A 224 39.62 -20.38 2.48
C VAL A 224 40.64 -21.47 2.74
N THR A 225 40.44 -22.24 3.81
CA THR A 225 41.40 -23.25 4.26
C THR A 225 41.23 -24.58 3.51
N GLU A 226 42.22 -25.48 3.63
CA GLU A 226 42.11 -26.84 3.09
C GLU A 226 40.84 -27.55 3.57
N ALA A 227 40.44 -27.34 4.83
CA ALA A 227 39.25 -27.93 5.39
C ALA A 227 37.97 -27.44 4.69
N ASP A 228 37.86 -26.13 4.43
CA ASP A 228 36.70 -25.54 3.74
C ASP A 228 36.62 -26.03 2.28
N ILE A 229 37.76 -26.15 1.60
CA ILE A 229 37.87 -26.63 0.22
C ILE A 229 37.44 -28.10 0.12
N LEU A 230 37.97 -28.95 1.01
CA LEU A 230 37.61 -30.37 1.07
C LEU A 230 36.15 -30.57 1.48
N GLU A 231 35.61 -29.68 2.31
CA GLU A 231 34.21 -29.71 2.72
C GLU A 231 33.25 -29.38 1.57
N ALA A 232 33.61 -28.42 0.71
CA ALA A 232 32.85 -28.07 -0.48
C ALA A 232 32.91 -29.17 -1.55
N GLY A 233 34.03 -29.90 -1.62
CA GLY A 233 34.22 -31.04 -2.52
C GLY A 233 34.57 -30.65 -3.97
N ASP A 234 34.87 -31.66 -4.79
CA ASP A 234 35.30 -31.46 -6.18
C ASP A 234 34.16 -30.95 -7.06
N SER A 235 34.47 -30.03 -7.97
CA SER A 235 33.51 -29.44 -8.90
C SER A 235 33.61 -30.04 -10.31
N GLY A 236 32.54 -29.85 -11.09
CA GLY A 236 32.57 -30.10 -12.54
C GLY A 236 33.41 -29.07 -13.31
N PRO A 237 33.49 -29.18 -14.64
CA PRO A 237 34.24 -28.24 -15.48
C PRO A 237 33.71 -26.79 -15.41
N ASP A 238 32.48 -26.60 -14.95
CA ASP A 238 31.85 -25.28 -14.78
C ASP A 238 32.28 -24.57 -13.47
N GLY A 239 32.99 -25.27 -12.57
CA GLY A 239 33.49 -24.74 -11.31
C GLY A 239 32.42 -24.57 -10.21
N LEU A 240 32.90 -24.37 -8.98
CA LEU A 240 32.08 -23.89 -7.87
C LEU A 240 32.10 -22.36 -7.86
N ALA A 241 31.03 -21.75 -7.38
CA ALA A 241 30.94 -20.31 -7.26
C ALA A 241 31.58 -19.80 -5.96
N VAL A 242 32.32 -18.70 -6.07
CA VAL A 242 32.88 -17.95 -4.96
C VAL A 242 32.27 -16.56 -4.97
N THR A 243 31.59 -16.18 -3.90
CA THR A 243 30.92 -14.88 -3.74
C THR A 243 30.92 -14.47 -2.27
N PHE A 244 30.61 -13.22 -1.94
CA PHE A 244 30.48 -12.76 -0.55
C PHE A 244 29.37 -11.73 -0.37
N THR A 245 28.91 -11.60 0.87
CA THR A 245 28.09 -10.47 1.36
C THR A 245 28.73 -9.89 2.62
N VAL A 246 28.24 -8.72 3.06
CA VAL A 246 28.77 -7.98 4.21
C VAL A 246 27.66 -7.70 5.21
N HIS A 247 27.94 -7.95 6.48
CA HIS A 247 27.12 -7.50 7.61
C HIS A 247 27.89 -6.47 8.42
N ASP A 248 27.25 -5.35 8.77
CA ASP A 248 27.91 -4.33 9.59
C ASP A 248 27.79 -4.60 11.10
N LEU A 249 28.38 -3.73 11.91
CA LEU A 249 28.40 -3.84 13.37
C LEU A 249 27.02 -3.80 14.06
N VAL A 250 25.98 -3.31 13.38
CA VAL A 250 24.59 -3.34 13.87
C VAL A 250 23.74 -4.40 13.16
N ASN A 251 24.35 -5.28 12.35
CA ASN A 251 23.71 -6.29 11.53
C ASN A 251 22.83 -5.76 10.39
N ASN A 252 23.16 -4.59 9.79
CA ASN A 252 22.66 -4.32 8.44
C ASN A 252 23.40 -5.25 7.45
N ALA A 253 22.66 -5.89 6.55
CA ALA A 253 23.22 -6.62 5.43
C ALA A 253 23.37 -5.71 4.19
N ALA A 254 24.28 -6.07 3.29
CA ALA A 254 24.30 -5.52 1.94
C ALA A 254 23.02 -5.91 1.17
N GLU A 255 22.61 -5.12 0.18
CA GLU A 255 21.36 -5.35 -0.55
C GLU A 255 21.36 -6.67 -1.35
N ASP A 256 22.54 -7.18 -1.73
CA ASP A 256 22.74 -8.45 -2.42
C ASP A 256 24.20 -8.93 -2.25
N TRP A 257 24.48 -10.13 -2.74
CA TRP A 257 25.81 -10.74 -2.81
C TRP A 257 26.64 -10.15 -3.95
N CYS A 258 27.97 -10.15 -3.78
CA CYS A 258 28.93 -9.82 -4.83
C CYS A 258 28.77 -10.74 -6.05
N THR A 259 29.08 -10.22 -7.25
CA THR A 259 29.19 -11.05 -8.45
C THR A 259 30.09 -12.27 -8.22
N GLU A 260 29.59 -13.45 -8.56
CA GLU A 260 30.33 -14.69 -8.36
C GLU A 260 31.55 -14.84 -9.27
N THR A 261 32.58 -15.52 -8.77
CA THR A 261 33.72 -16.02 -9.54
C THR A 261 33.71 -17.55 -9.52
N ARG A 262 33.76 -18.20 -10.69
CA ARG A 262 33.74 -19.66 -10.79
C ARG A 262 35.16 -20.23 -10.78
N ILE A 263 35.42 -21.23 -9.94
CA ILE A 263 36.73 -21.89 -9.79
C ILE A 263 36.55 -23.40 -9.86
N VAL A 264 37.32 -24.06 -10.73
CA VAL A 264 37.35 -25.53 -10.82
C VAL A 264 38.15 -26.08 -9.63
N VAL A 265 37.61 -27.08 -8.95
CA VAL A 265 38.26 -27.75 -7.82
C VAL A 265 38.33 -29.24 -8.12
N ASP A 266 39.53 -29.80 -8.17
CA ASP A 266 39.77 -31.24 -8.38
C ASP A 266 40.87 -31.73 -7.45
N THR A 267 40.46 -32.17 -6.25
CA THR A 267 41.34 -32.77 -5.25
C THR A 267 41.56 -34.27 -5.49
N GLY A 268 40.97 -34.84 -6.55
CA GLY A 268 41.10 -36.24 -6.94
C GLY A 268 40.16 -37.21 -6.21
N ASN A 269 39.17 -36.72 -5.48
CA ASN A 269 38.26 -37.51 -4.64
C ASN A 269 36.98 -37.95 -5.36
N SER A 270 36.60 -37.29 -6.47
CA SER A 270 35.34 -37.53 -7.19
C SER A 270 35.57 -37.90 -8.65
N ARG A 271 34.85 -38.91 -9.16
CA ARG A 271 35.11 -39.47 -10.51
C ARG A 271 33.87 -39.67 -11.39
N LEU A 272 32.66 -39.48 -10.87
CA LEU A 272 31.44 -39.48 -11.69
C LEU A 272 31.04 -38.05 -12.05
N ASP A 273 30.31 -37.89 -13.16
CA ASP A 273 29.81 -36.58 -13.58
C ASP A 273 28.74 -36.04 -12.62
N ALA A 274 28.69 -34.71 -12.49
CA ALA A 274 27.73 -34.04 -11.63
C ALA A 274 26.29 -34.19 -12.14
N PRO A 275 25.27 -34.21 -11.25
CA PRO A 275 23.88 -34.30 -11.68
C PRO A 275 23.42 -33.03 -12.42
N ILE A 276 22.32 -33.16 -13.16
CA ILE A 276 21.62 -32.06 -13.81
C ILE A 276 20.34 -31.79 -13.02
N LEU A 277 20.13 -30.55 -12.57
CA LEU A 277 18.87 -30.08 -12.00
C LEU A 277 18.01 -29.50 -13.14
N ASP A 278 16.89 -30.14 -13.46
CA ASP A 278 16.10 -29.83 -14.66
C ASP A 278 15.42 -28.47 -14.60
N GLN A 279 15.02 -28.03 -13.41
CA GLN A 279 14.33 -26.75 -13.19
C GLN A 279 15.29 -25.55 -13.08
N ALA A 280 16.60 -25.76 -13.02
CA ALA A 280 17.55 -24.65 -12.95
C ALA A 280 17.71 -24.00 -14.33
N ASN A 281 17.62 -22.67 -14.39
CA ASN A 281 17.99 -21.90 -15.56
C ASN A 281 19.49 -21.60 -15.52
N GLY A 282 20.29 -22.46 -16.15
CA GLY A 282 21.74 -22.43 -16.02
C GLY A 282 22.16 -22.88 -14.61
N HIS A 283 22.70 -21.95 -13.82
CA HIS A 283 23.14 -22.21 -12.44
C HIS A 283 22.23 -21.57 -11.38
N VAL A 284 21.04 -21.10 -11.78
CA VAL A 284 20.10 -20.45 -10.88
C VAL A 284 18.83 -21.28 -10.76
N LEU A 285 18.44 -21.58 -9.53
CA LEU A 285 17.12 -22.12 -9.19
C LEU A 285 16.29 -21.00 -8.58
N ASP A 286 15.19 -20.64 -9.24
CA ASP A 286 14.24 -19.66 -8.75
C ASP A 286 13.11 -20.37 -8.01
N LEU A 287 13.08 -20.20 -6.69
CA LEU A 287 12.09 -20.85 -5.85
C LEU A 287 10.69 -20.25 -6.03
N ASP A 288 10.58 -18.97 -6.37
CA ASP A 288 9.27 -18.33 -6.56
C ASP A 288 8.61 -18.83 -7.85
N LEU A 289 9.40 -19.16 -8.87
CA LEU A 289 8.94 -19.90 -10.04
C LEU A 289 8.66 -21.39 -9.75
N LEU A 290 9.50 -22.03 -8.93
CA LEU A 290 9.36 -23.45 -8.55
C LEU A 290 8.10 -23.71 -7.70
N ASN A 291 7.63 -22.73 -6.93
CA ASN A 291 6.54 -22.87 -5.96
C ASN A 291 6.80 -24.06 -5.01
N ASP A 292 5.87 -25.01 -4.93
CA ASP A 292 5.93 -26.19 -4.06
C ASP A 292 6.40 -27.47 -4.79
N GLU A 293 6.86 -27.37 -6.04
CA GLU A 293 7.28 -28.55 -6.83
C GLU A 293 8.59 -29.18 -6.32
N GLU A 294 8.70 -30.51 -6.35
CA GLU A 294 9.94 -31.23 -6.01
C GLU A 294 11.08 -30.98 -7.01
N LEU A 295 12.33 -31.02 -6.55
CA LEU A 295 13.51 -30.85 -7.39
C LEU A 295 13.74 -32.11 -8.23
N LEU A 296 13.80 -31.97 -9.56
CA LEU A 296 14.01 -33.07 -10.50
C LEU A 296 15.48 -33.13 -10.91
N LEU A 297 16.21 -34.11 -10.38
CA LEU A 297 17.60 -34.35 -10.73
C LEU A 297 17.75 -35.52 -11.70
N LYS A 298 18.59 -35.32 -12.72
CA LYS A 298 18.86 -36.28 -13.78
C LYS A 298 20.33 -36.72 -13.72
N VAL A 299 20.55 -38.03 -13.71
CA VAL A 299 21.88 -38.66 -13.81
C VAL A 299 21.94 -39.51 -15.07
N TRP A 300 22.95 -39.29 -15.91
CA TRP A 300 23.23 -40.17 -17.05
C TRP A 300 24.07 -41.37 -16.59
N ALA A 301 23.43 -42.53 -16.48
CA ALA A 301 24.12 -43.79 -16.21
C ALA A 301 24.65 -44.36 -17.53
N ASP A 302 25.94 -44.15 -17.80
CA ASP A 302 26.61 -44.55 -19.04
C ASP A 302 26.99 -46.05 -19.08
N PRO A 303 26.85 -46.74 -20.24
CA PRO A 303 27.16 -48.17 -20.39
C PRO A 303 28.64 -48.53 -20.36
N GLU A 304 29.56 -47.59 -20.59
CA GLU A 304 31.01 -47.84 -20.48
C GLU A 304 31.55 -47.48 -19.09
N GLY A 305 30.70 -46.91 -18.22
CA GLY A 305 31.02 -46.50 -16.86
C GLY A 305 30.87 -47.60 -15.81
N VAL A 306 30.83 -47.17 -14.53
CA VAL A 306 30.77 -48.07 -13.37
C VAL A 306 29.36 -48.54 -12.99
N TYR A 307 28.31 -48.06 -13.69
CA TYR A 307 26.91 -48.30 -13.38
C TYR A 307 26.43 -49.71 -13.76
N GLN A 308 25.60 -50.32 -12.92
CA GLN A 308 24.94 -51.60 -13.14
C GLN A 308 23.44 -51.54 -12.80
N GLU A 309 22.66 -52.46 -13.39
CA GLU A 309 21.27 -52.66 -13.01
C GLU A 309 21.18 -53.04 -11.52
N ASN A 310 20.24 -52.41 -10.79
CA ASN A 310 20.06 -52.51 -9.34
C ASN A 310 21.09 -51.77 -8.46
N ASP A 311 22.03 -51.02 -9.03
CA ASP A 311 22.78 -50.04 -8.23
C ASP A 311 21.81 -48.96 -7.70
N VAL A 312 22.16 -48.32 -6.59
CA VAL A 312 21.38 -47.24 -5.97
C VAL A 312 22.15 -45.93 -6.10
N ILE A 313 21.49 -44.92 -6.65
CA ILE A 313 21.97 -43.54 -6.65
C ILE A 313 21.42 -42.85 -5.41
N ILE A 314 22.29 -42.37 -4.54
CA ILE A 314 21.93 -41.54 -3.39
C ILE A 314 22.22 -40.10 -3.78
N MET A 315 21.16 -39.36 -4.14
CA MET A 315 21.24 -37.95 -4.50
C MET A 315 21.24 -37.09 -3.26
N TYR A 316 22.12 -36.10 -3.21
CA TYR A 316 22.26 -35.15 -2.11
C TYR A 316 22.07 -33.72 -2.60
N ILE A 317 21.47 -32.91 -1.73
CA ILE A 317 21.60 -31.46 -1.71
C ILE A 317 22.30 -31.09 -0.39
N LYS A 318 23.33 -30.25 -0.47
CA LYS A 318 24.10 -29.73 0.67
C LYS A 318 24.27 -28.22 0.52
N GLY A 319 24.20 -27.46 1.60
CA GLY A 319 24.54 -26.04 1.63
C GLY A 319 24.47 -25.49 3.05
N THR A 320 24.58 -24.18 3.19
CA THR A 320 24.42 -23.49 4.46
C THR A 320 23.36 -22.40 4.30
N SER A 321 22.31 -22.42 5.15
CA SER A 321 21.18 -21.48 5.11
C SER A 321 21.60 -20.03 5.32
N GLU A 322 20.69 -19.08 5.09
CA GLU A 322 20.92 -17.66 5.36
C GLU A 322 21.36 -17.40 6.82
N SER A 323 20.78 -18.13 7.78
CA SER A 323 21.10 -18.08 9.22
C SER A 323 22.44 -18.74 9.59
N GLY A 324 23.07 -19.50 8.68
CA GLY A 324 24.33 -20.19 8.93
C GLY A 324 24.18 -21.67 9.30
N GLU A 325 22.98 -22.22 9.24
CA GLU A 325 22.73 -23.63 9.56
C GLU A 325 23.13 -24.55 8.40
N PRO A 326 23.82 -25.68 8.67
CA PRO A 326 24.14 -26.64 7.64
C PRO A 326 22.89 -27.43 7.20
N VAL A 327 22.53 -27.32 5.93
CA VAL A 327 21.43 -28.09 5.32
C VAL A 327 22.02 -29.24 4.53
N LYS A 328 21.64 -30.48 4.87
CA LYS A 328 21.92 -31.66 4.05
C LYS A 328 20.67 -32.52 3.96
N ARG A 329 20.24 -32.85 2.74
CA ARG A 329 19.11 -33.74 2.46
C ARG A 329 19.47 -34.72 1.35
N GLN A 330 18.81 -35.88 1.35
CA GLN A 330 19.10 -36.94 0.40
C GLN A 330 17.84 -37.63 -0.13
N SER A 331 17.91 -38.17 -1.33
CA SER A 331 16.91 -39.05 -1.94
C SER A 331 17.60 -40.23 -2.60
N ARG A 332 16.94 -41.40 -2.63
CA ARG A 332 17.53 -42.65 -3.10
C ARG A 332 16.73 -43.18 -4.28
N GLN A 333 17.41 -43.52 -5.36
CA GLN A 333 16.78 -44.10 -6.55
C GLN A 333 17.55 -45.31 -7.06
N THR A 334 16.86 -46.44 -7.21
CA THR A 334 17.45 -47.64 -7.83
C THR A 334 17.45 -47.54 -9.35
N ILE A 335 18.56 -47.94 -9.97
CA ILE A 335 18.66 -48.09 -11.43
C ILE A 335 17.83 -49.29 -11.87
N SER A 336 16.62 -49.03 -12.35
CA SER A 336 15.60 -50.05 -12.69
C SER A 336 15.75 -50.66 -14.08
N LYS A 337 16.64 -50.12 -14.92
CA LYS A 337 16.90 -50.58 -16.28
C LYS A 337 18.39 -50.73 -16.50
N ARG A 338 18.80 -51.69 -17.33
CA ARG A 338 20.20 -51.84 -17.74
C ARG A 338 20.71 -50.55 -18.45
N PRO A 339 21.82 -49.93 -18.00
CA PRO A 339 22.44 -48.79 -18.68
C PRO A 339 22.70 -49.05 -20.18
N PRO A 340 22.63 -48.03 -21.09
CA PRO A 340 22.45 -46.60 -20.82
C PRO A 340 21.04 -46.22 -20.38
N VAL A 341 20.93 -45.37 -19.35
CA VAL A 341 19.64 -44.82 -18.91
C VAL A 341 19.81 -43.47 -18.21
N VAL A 342 18.88 -42.54 -18.43
CA VAL A 342 18.73 -41.36 -17.56
C VAL A 342 17.94 -41.77 -16.33
N VAL A 343 18.54 -41.62 -15.17
CA VAL A 343 17.88 -41.86 -13.88
C VAL A 343 17.36 -40.52 -13.36
N GLU A 344 16.04 -40.43 -13.19
CA GLU A 344 15.36 -39.29 -12.60
C GLU A 344 15.17 -39.53 -11.10
N ILE A 345 15.61 -38.57 -10.29
CA ILE A 345 15.49 -38.59 -8.82
C ILE A 345 14.78 -37.31 -8.38
N LEU A 346 13.72 -37.47 -7.59
CA LEU A 346 13.02 -36.35 -6.96
C LEU A 346 13.61 -36.09 -5.57
N LEU A 347 13.94 -34.84 -5.29
CA LEU A 347 14.34 -34.34 -3.97
C LEU A 347 13.26 -33.39 -3.43
N PRO A 348 12.90 -33.46 -2.14
CA PRO A 348 11.98 -32.51 -1.55
C PRO A 348 12.46 -31.06 -1.71
N ASN A 349 11.54 -30.18 -2.09
CA ASN A 349 11.78 -28.74 -2.27
C ASN A 349 12.20 -28.05 -0.96
N SER A 350 11.74 -28.55 0.19
CA SER A 350 12.06 -27.99 1.51
C SER A 350 13.56 -27.78 1.76
N ALA A 351 14.42 -28.62 1.17
CA ALA A 351 15.87 -28.47 1.25
C ALA A 351 16.41 -27.27 0.46
N ALA A 352 15.86 -27.00 -0.73
CA ALA A 352 16.24 -25.84 -1.53
C ALA A 352 15.67 -24.55 -0.93
N ARG A 353 14.44 -24.59 -0.38
CA ARG A 353 13.84 -23.47 0.36
C ARG A 353 14.66 -23.06 1.59
N ALA A 354 15.14 -24.04 2.37
CA ALA A 354 16.05 -23.78 3.48
C ALA A 354 17.38 -23.13 3.06
N LEU A 355 17.71 -23.19 1.77
CA LEU A 355 18.91 -22.64 1.16
C LEU A 355 18.62 -21.44 0.24
N ALA A 356 17.45 -20.80 0.32
CA ALA A 356 17.20 -19.63 -0.50
C ALA A 356 18.10 -18.46 -0.15
N ASN A 357 18.37 -17.62 -1.15
CA ASN A 357 19.38 -16.56 -1.11
C ASN A 357 20.78 -17.06 -0.75
N THR A 358 21.04 -18.36 -0.98
CA THR A 358 22.35 -19.00 -0.78
C THR A 358 22.73 -19.90 -1.97
N GLN A 359 23.79 -20.68 -1.83
CA GLN A 359 24.23 -21.64 -2.83
C GLN A 359 24.13 -23.07 -2.29
N ALA A 360 23.68 -23.98 -3.15
CA ALA A 360 23.57 -25.39 -2.86
C ALA A 360 24.42 -26.24 -3.80
N LEU A 361 25.06 -27.25 -3.21
CA LEU A 361 25.78 -28.32 -3.87
C LEU A 361 24.85 -29.53 -4.07
N PHE A 362 24.67 -29.92 -5.33
CA PHE A 362 24.03 -31.16 -5.72
C PHE A 362 25.08 -32.19 -6.16
N PHE A 363 25.07 -33.37 -5.55
CA PHE A 363 25.99 -34.46 -5.87
C PHE A 363 25.34 -35.80 -5.52
N TYR A 364 25.93 -36.91 -5.97
CA TYR A 364 25.43 -38.23 -5.62
C TYR A 364 26.53 -39.25 -5.34
N GLU A 365 26.14 -40.28 -4.61
CA GLU A 365 26.93 -41.46 -4.33
C GLU A 365 26.33 -42.66 -5.06
N LEU A 366 27.19 -43.48 -5.67
CA LEU A 366 26.78 -44.74 -6.27
C LEU A 366 27.00 -45.88 -5.25
N GLU A 367 25.92 -46.55 -4.87
CA GLU A 367 25.92 -47.66 -3.91
C GLU A 367 25.67 -48.99 -4.60
N ARG A 368 26.46 -50.01 -4.26
CA ARG A 368 26.27 -51.40 -4.68
C ARG A 368 26.36 -52.34 -3.48
N GLY A 369 25.31 -53.12 -3.26
CA GLY A 369 25.28 -54.10 -2.17
C GLY A 369 25.43 -53.47 -0.77
N GLY A 370 24.97 -52.23 -0.59
CA GLY A 370 25.04 -51.50 0.68
C GLY A 370 26.38 -50.78 0.95
N ALA A 371 27.31 -50.76 0.00
CA ALA A 371 28.54 -49.99 0.08
C ALA A 371 28.61 -48.93 -1.03
N VAL A 372 29.00 -47.70 -0.67
CA VAL A 372 29.32 -46.64 -1.64
C VAL A 372 30.60 -47.02 -2.37
N ILE A 373 30.52 -47.11 -3.69
CA ILE A 373 31.63 -47.53 -4.56
C ILE A 373 32.29 -46.36 -5.29
N GLN A 374 31.58 -45.23 -5.47
CA GLN A 374 32.12 -44.04 -6.12
C GLN A 374 31.27 -42.79 -5.82
N HIS A 375 31.91 -41.62 -5.90
CA HIS A 375 31.30 -40.30 -5.70
C HIS A 375 31.25 -39.50 -7.00
N SER A 376 30.20 -38.71 -7.18
CA SER A 376 30.11 -37.72 -8.24
C SER A 376 30.80 -36.42 -7.89
N ARG A 377 31.22 -35.71 -8.93
CA ARG A 377 31.50 -34.27 -8.84
C ARG A 377 30.25 -33.51 -8.45
N GLY A 378 30.44 -32.33 -7.91
CA GLY A 378 29.38 -31.41 -7.50
C GLY A 378 28.84 -30.53 -8.61
N ARG A 379 27.54 -30.23 -8.54
CA ARG A 379 26.85 -29.17 -9.28
C ARG A 379 26.43 -28.08 -8.30
N PHE A 380 26.99 -26.88 -8.44
CA PHE A 380 26.70 -25.75 -7.57
C PHE A 380 25.65 -24.84 -8.21
N ILE A 381 24.54 -24.63 -7.51
CA ILE A 381 23.38 -23.86 -7.95
C ILE A 381 23.11 -22.74 -6.95
N SER A 382 22.98 -21.50 -7.45
CA SER A 382 22.48 -20.37 -6.68
C SER A 382 20.97 -20.48 -6.56
N ILE A 383 20.45 -20.41 -5.35
CA ILE A 383 19.02 -20.51 -5.09
C ILE A 383 18.51 -19.11 -4.72
N ILE A 384 17.59 -18.60 -5.52
CA ILE A 384 16.98 -17.27 -5.34
C ILE A 384 15.51 -17.39 -4.99
N GLY A 385 14.95 -16.33 -4.42
CA GLY A 385 13.56 -16.26 -3.97
C GLY A 385 13.48 -16.30 -2.44
N GLU A 386 12.27 -16.22 -1.91
CA GLU A 386 12.09 -16.13 -0.46
C GLU A 386 12.35 -17.49 0.22
N PRO A 387 13.21 -17.55 1.26
CA PRO A 387 13.58 -18.79 1.95
C PRO A 387 12.37 -19.52 2.48
N TYR A 388 11.48 -18.77 3.10
CA TYR A 388 10.19 -19.26 3.50
C TYR A 388 9.29 -18.13 3.98
N ARG A 389 8.02 -18.11 3.59
CA ARG A 389 7.02 -17.26 4.26
C ARG A 389 5.97 -18.12 4.92
N LEU A 390 5.91 -18.04 6.26
CA LEU A 390 4.80 -18.59 7.03
C LEU A 390 3.51 -17.91 6.56
N ALA A 391 2.51 -18.71 6.19
CA ALA A 391 1.25 -18.19 5.68
C ALA A 391 0.57 -17.30 6.72
N ALA A 392 -0.14 -16.26 6.27
CA ALA A 392 -0.81 -15.33 7.18
C ALA A 392 -1.84 -16.03 8.06
N PRO A 393 -2.02 -15.59 9.33
CA PRO A 393 -3.08 -16.13 10.17
C PRO A 393 -4.47 -15.75 9.62
N ILE A 394 -5.48 -16.52 9.99
CA ILE A 394 -6.86 -16.28 9.57
C ILE A 394 -7.73 -16.04 10.81
N ALA A 395 -8.25 -14.82 10.97
CA ALA A 395 -9.29 -14.55 11.96
C ALA A 395 -10.60 -15.23 11.52
N VAL A 396 -10.89 -16.42 12.07
CA VAL A 396 -12.03 -17.24 11.61
C VAL A 396 -13.38 -16.62 11.96
N ASP A 397 -13.41 -15.70 12.93
CA ASP A 397 -14.59 -14.97 13.34
C ASP A 397 -14.81 -13.67 12.55
N ALA A 398 -13.90 -13.31 11.64
CA ALA A 398 -14.02 -12.11 10.83
C ALA A 398 -15.09 -12.29 9.75
N VAL A 399 -16.02 -11.32 9.65
CA VAL A 399 -17.09 -11.30 8.65
C VAL A 399 -16.89 -10.06 7.77
N GLY A 400 -16.62 -10.27 6.48
CA GLY A 400 -16.39 -9.17 5.53
C GLY A 400 -15.15 -8.30 5.83
N GLY A 401 -14.17 -8.85 6.57
CA GLY A 401 -12.99 -8.13 7.03
C GLY A 401 -13.23 -7.31 8.32
N ALA A 402 -14.32 -7.58 9.06
CA ALA A 402 -14.62 -6.95 10.33
C ALA A 402 -14.75 -7.99 11.46
N LEU A 403 -14.27 -7.65 12.66
CA LEU A 403 -14.50 -8.38 13.90
C LEU A 403 -15.48 -7.59 14.77
N HIS A 404 -16.46 -8.29 15.36
CA HIS A 404 -17.39 -7.65 16.30
C HIS A 404 -16.66 -7.32 17.61
N PRO A 405 -16.72 -6.07 18.12
CA PRO A 405 -15.90 -5.63 19.27
C PRO A 405 -16.17 -6.43 20.56
N ASP A 406 -17.39 -6.95 20.73
CA ASP A 406 -17.74 -7.77 21.91
C ASP A 406 -17.42 -9.26 21.77
N LEU A 407 -16.76 -9.70 20.68
CA LEU A 407 -16.46 -11.10 20.43
C LEU A 407 -15.48 -11.69 21.47
N ALA A 408 -15.92 -12.74 22.19
CA ALA A 408 -15.08 -13.56 23.06
C ALA A 408 -15.53 -15.04 23.01
N PRO A 409 -14.61 -16.01 22.81
CA PRO A 409 -13.20 -15.84 22.48
C PRO A 409 -13.01 -15.40 21.02
N ILE A 410 -11.90 -14.71 20.72
CA ILE A 410 -11.47 -14.49 19.33
C ILE A 410 -10.61 -15.68 18.90
N ARG A 411 -10.98 -16.31 17.79
CA ARG A 411 -10.27 -17.48 17.26
C ARG A 411 -9.45 -17.07 16.04
N VAL A 412 -8.15 -17.35 16.12
CA VAL A 412 -7.20 -17.14 15.03
C VAL A 412 -6.66 -18.49 14.59
N ARG A 413 -6.84 -18.82 13.32
CA ARG A 413 -6.31 -20.04 12.72
C ARG A 413 -4.89 -19.80 12.24
N ILE A 414 -3.98 -20.62 12.73
CA ILE A 414 -2.61 -20.75 12.22
C ILE A 414 -2.66 -21.81 11.11
N PRO A 415 -2.33 -21.47 9.85
CA PRO A 415 -2.29 -22.45 8.77
C PRO A 415 -1.34 -23.62 9.06
N ASN A 416 -1.64 -24.80 8.52
CA ASN A 416 -0.76 -25.96 8.67
C ASN A 416 0.61 -25.69 8.02
N ASP A 417 1.68 -26.09 8.71
CA ASP A 417 3.05 -25.99 8.25
C ASP A 417 3.85 -27.15 8.85
N GLU A 418 4.49 -27.96 8.00
CA GLU A 418 5.19 -29.18 8.42
C GLU A 418 6.36 -28.94 9.37
N ARG A 419 6.81 -27.68 9.53
CA ARG A 419 7.94 -27.32 10.41
C ARG A 419 7.50 -26.77 11.76
N ILE A 420 6.19 -26.62 11.98
CA ILE A 420 5.66 -26.36 13.33
C ILE A 420 5.53 -27.72 14.01
N GLU A 421 6.34 -27.95 15.03
CA GLU A 421 6.40 -29.22 15.75
C GLU A 421 5.99 -29.06 17.23
N GLU A 422 5.65 -30.18 17.88
CA GLU A 422 5.41 -30.22 19.32
C GLU A 422 6.65 -29.72 20.07
N GLY A 423 6.47 -28.78 21.00
CA GLY A 423 7.56 -28.16 21.76
C GLY A 423 8.01 -26.79 21.25
N MET A 424 7.56 -26.38 20.05
CA MET A 424 7.65 -24.98 19.60
C MET A 424 6.56 -24.11 20.25
N ALA A 425 6.66 -22.80 20.10
CA ALA A 425 5.63 -21.87 20.56
C ALA A 425 5.17 -20.91 19.44
N ILE A 426 3.90 -20.53 19.49
CA ILE A 426 3.30 -19.50 18.64
C ILE A 426 3.12 -18.24 19.46
N GLU A 427 3.76 -17.16 19.04
CA GLU A 427 3.52 -15.82 19.55
C GLU A 427 2.58 -15.09 18.59
N LEU A 428 1.32 -14.91 18.98
CA LEU A 428 0.35 -14.15 18.20
C LEU A 428 0.66 -12.64 18.32
N LYS A 429 0.90 -11.98 17.19
CA LYS A 429 1.08 -10.53 17.13
C LYS A 429 -0.27 -9.85 16.94
N TRP A 430 -0.59 -8.98 17.89
CA TRP A 430 -1.86 -8.26 17.97
C TRP A 430 -1.60 -6.76 17.92
N LEU A 431 -1.62 -6.19 16.72
CA LEU A 431 -1.33 -4.78 16.55
C LEU A 431 -2.58 -4.03 16.14
N GLY A 432 -3.14 -3.29 17.09
CA GLY A 432 -4.31 -2.47 16.89
C GLY A 432 -3.98 -1.01 16.65
N THR A 433 -4.78 -0.37 15.79
CA THR A 433 -4.91 1.09 15.74
C THR A 433 -6.28 1.43 16.32
N ARG A 434 -6.32 2.17 17.42
CA ARG A 434 -7.57 2.61 18.05
C ARG A 434 -8.26 3.67 17.19
N ALA A 435 -9.53 3.97 17.47
CA ALA A 435 -10.30 5.00 16.77
C ALA A 435 -9.64 6.41 16.83
N ASP A 436 -8.86 6.69 17.88
CA ASP A 436 -8.09 7.94 18.03
C ASP A 436 -6.71 7.93 17.34
N LEU A 437 -6.42 6.89 16.54
CA LEU A 437 -5.16 6.63 15.83
C LEU A 437 -3.96 6.28 16.72
N SER A 438 -4.16 6.15 18.04
CA SER A 438 -3.15 5.62 18.94
C SER A 438 -2.92 4.12 18.68
N THR A 439 -1.69 3.67 18.92
CA THR A 439 -1.29 2.28 18.73
C THR A 439 -1.58 1.49 20.01
N TYR A 440 -2.16 0.29 19.86
CA TYR A 440 -2.37 -0.65 20.96
C TYR A 440 -1.77 -2.01 20.60
N GLU A 441 -0.77 -2.44 21.34
CA GLU A 441 -0.01 -3.67 21.07
C GLU A 441 0.20 -4.48 22.37
N PRO A 442 -0.85 -5.16 22.86
CA PRO A 442 -0.77 -5.96 24.09
C PRO A 442 0.17 -7.16 23.90
N GLU A 443 0.72 -7.65 25.01
CA GLU A 443 1.47 -8.91 25.02
C GLU A 443 0.49 -10.07 25.25
N LEU A 444 0.45 -11.03 24.31
CA LEU A 444 -0.42 -12.20 24.40
C LEU A 444 0.38 -13.43 24.87
N PRO A 445 -0.24 -14.35 25.65
CA PRO A 445 0.41 -15.59 26.03
C PRO A 445 0.82 -16.43 24.82
N TRP A 446 1.99 -17.06 24.89
CA TRP A 446 2.42 -18.01 23.87
C TRP A 446 1.52 -19.25 23.86
N HIS A 447 1.16 -19.72 22.66
CA HIS A 447 0.46 -20.98 22.46
C HIS A 447 1.46 -22.07 22.12
N PHE A 448 1.43 -23.19 22.85
CA PHE A 448 2.30 -24.34 22.59
C PHE A 448 1.48 -25.45 21.91
N PRO A 449 1.57 -25.63 20.58
CA PRO A 449 0.81 -26.67 19.90
C PRO A 449 1.22 -28.07 20.36
N ASP A 450 0.23 -28.93 20.57
CA ASP A 450 0.47 -30.36 20.76
C ASP A 450 0.67 -31.09 19.42
N ALA A 451 1.04 -32.38 19.47
CA ALA A 451 1.29 -33.17 18.26
C ALA A 451 0.08 -33.27 17.32
N ASP A 452 -1.14 -33.26 17.86
CA ASP A 452 -2.37 -33.36 17.05
C ASP A 452 -2.66 -32.01 16.37
N GLU A 453 -2.44 -30.89 17.05
CA GLU A 453 -2.55 -29.53 16.51
C GLU A 453 -1.51 -29.28 15.41
N ALA A 454 -0.24 -29.59 15.69
CA ALA A 454 0.90 -29.38 14.79
C ALA A 454 0.75 -30.16 13.46
N THR A 455 0.12 -31.33 13.49
CA THR A 455 -0.05 -32.18 12.30
C THR A 455 -1.41 -32.04 11.61
N HIS A 456 -2.28 -31.12 12.08
CA HIS A 456 -3.64 -31.03 11.56
C HIS A 456 -3.67 -30.42 10.14
N PRO A 457 -4.30 -31.06 9.13
CA PRO A 457 -4.24 -30.59 7.73
C PRO A 457 -4.82 -29.19 7.50
N ALA A 458 -5.72 -28.74 8.37
CA ALA A 458 -6.34 -27.42 8.31
C ALA A 458 -5.64 -26.38 9.21
N GLY A 459 -4.52 -26.75 9.83
CA GLY A 459 -3.88 -26.00 10.91
C GLY A 459 -4.67 -26.04 12.21
N PHE A 460 -4.29 -25.22 13.19
CA PHE A 460 -4.89 -25.20 14.53
C PHE A 460 -5.37 -23.81 14.92
N ILE A 461 -6.14 -23.72 16.01
CA ILE A 461 -6.75 -22.46 16.49
C ILE A 461 -5.99 -21.98 17.73
N VAL A 462 -5.48 -20.77 17.67
CA VAL A 462 -5.05 -20.00 18.83
C VAL A 462 -6.22 -19.11 19.25
N SER A 463 -6.64 -19.19 20.51
CA SER A 463 -7.76 -18.40 21.05
C SER A 463 -7.25 -17.28 21.94
N VAL A 464 -7.76 -16.06 21.71
CA VAL A 464 -7.68 -14.95 22.64
C VAL A 464 -8.98 -14.96 23.43
N ASP A 465 -8.92 -15.48 24.67
CA ASP A 465 -10.12 -15.83 25.45
C ASP A 465 -10.97 -14.63 25.86
N ASP A 466 -10.38 -13.44 25.87
CA ASP A 466 -10.97 -12.21 26.37
C ASP A 466 -11.27 -11.21 25.25
N ASN A 467 -12.43 -10.54 25.31
CA ASN A 467 -12.76 -9.48 24.36
C ASN A 467 -12.12 -8.13 24.72
N ARG A 468 -11.53 -7.95 25.90
CA ARG A 468 -10.95 -6.66 26.33
C ARG A 468 -9.99 -6.07 25.29
N HIS A 469 -9.07 -6.88 24.75
CA HIS A 469 -8.11 -6.41 23.74
C HIS A 469 -8.77 -6.01 22.42
N LEU A 470 -9.82 -6.72 22.01
CA LEU A 470 -10.57 -6.40 20.79
C LEU A 470 -11.48 -5.19 21.02
N LYS A 471 -12.13 -5.09 22.19
CA LYS A 471 -13.05 -4.00 22.54
C LYS A 471 -12.34 -2.65 22.60
N THR A 472 -11.10 -2.60 23.09
CA THR A 472 -10.24 -1.40 23.04
C THR A 472 -9.97 -0.92 21.61
N LEU A 473 -10.18 -1.76 20.60
CA LEU A 473 -10.03 -1.42 19.19
C LEU A 473 -11.36 -1.06 18.51
N GLU A 474 -12.47 -0.94 19.24
CA GLU A 474 -13.77 -0.56 18.67
C GLU A 474 -13.68 0.77 17.88
N GLY A 475 -14.09 0.76 16.62
CA GLY A 475 -13.94 1.88 15.68
C GLY A 475 -12.54 2.01 15.06
N GLY A 476 -11.66 1.05 15.34
CA GLY A 476 -10.29 1.00 14.85
C GLY A 476 -10.01 -0.19 13.92
N THR A 477 -8.73 -0.55 13.80
CA THR A 477 -8.27 -1.67 12.98
C THR A 477 -7.38 -2.63 13.76
N LEU A 478 -7.35 -3.89 13.35
CA LEU A 478 -6.48 -4.92 13.89
C LEU A 478 -5.64 -5.54 12.76
N ASP A 479 -4.33 -5.44 12.89
CA ASP A 479 -3.35 -6.19 12.10
C ASP A 479 -2.92 -7.44 12.87
N LEU A 480 -3.07 -8.61 12.24
CA LEU A 480 -2.73 -9.90 12.82
C LEU A 480 -1.58 -10.54 12.05
N SER A 481 -0.56 -10.94 12.78
CA SER A 481 0.49 -11.86 12.31
C SER A 481 0.88 -12.79 13.45
N TYR A 482 1.78 -13.74 13.23
CA TYR A 482 2.34 -14.57 14.30
C TYR A 482 3.81 -14.85 14.05
N ASN A 483 4.51 -15.18 15.14
CA ASN A 483 5.83 -15.76 15.08
C ASN A 483 5.78 -17.22 15.52
N VAL A 484 6.58 -18.06 14.88
CA VAL A 484 6.95 -19.38 15.37
C VAL A 484 8.28 -19.24 16.09
N LEU A 485 8.32 -19.72 17.34
CA LEU A 485 9.48 -19.71 18.22
C LEU A 485 10.01 -21.14 18.35
N SER A 486 11.27 -21.36 18.00
CA SER A 486 12.00 -22.61 18.26
C SER A 486 13.17 -22.38 19.21
N ASP A 487 13.51 -23.39 20.00
CA ASP A 487 14.73 -23.44 20.80
C ASP A 487 15.82 -24.16 19.99
N GLU A 488 16.87 -23.43 19.66
CA GLU A 488 18.03 -23.92 18.90
C GLU A 488 19.30 -23.54 19.68
N ASP A 489 19.94 -24.53 20.29
CA ASP A 489 21.16 -24.38 21.11
C ASP A 489 21.07 -23.33 22.24
N ASP A 490 19.97 -23.35 23.01
CA ASP A 490 19.65 -22.40 24.10
C ASP A 490 19.35 -20.95 23.61
N GLU A 491 19.16 -20.77 22.30
CA GLU A 491 18.69 -19.52 21.69
C GLU A 491 17.29 -19.67 21.08
N ILE A 492 16.44 -18.67 21.31
CA ILE A 492 15.10 -18.64 20.71
C ILE A 492 15.21 -18.07 19.29
N VAL A 493 14.97 -18.91 18.30
CA VAL A 493 14.89 -18.51 16.90
C VAL A 493 13.45 -18.13 16.57
N ILE A 494 13.27 -16.94 15.97
CA ILE A 494 11.96 -16.37 15.65
C ILE A 494 11.75 -16.40 14.14
N ARG A 495 10.65 -17.02 13.70
CA ARG A 495 10.22 -17.04 12.29
C ARG A 495 8.86 -16.36 12.16
N ALA A 496 8.79 -15.24 11.43
CA ALA A 496 7.57 -14.44 11.30
C ALA A 496 6.66 -14.89 10.15
N SER A 497 5.35 -14.70 10.32
CA SER A 497 4.34 -14.90 9.28
C SER A 497 4.12 -13.67 8.41
N LEU A 498 3.49 -13.90 7.27
CA LEU A 498 2.76 -12.84 6.57
C LEU A 498 1.70 -12.22 7.49
N HIS A 499 1.41 -10.94 7.27
CA HIS A 499 0.30 -10.26 7.92
C HIS A 499 -1.02 -10.67 7.27
N ALA A 500 -2.05 -10.86 8.09
CA ALA A 500 -3.41 -11.01 7.62
C ALA A 500 -3.88 -9.70 6.95
N PRO A 501 -4.87 -9.76 6.05
CA PRO A 501 -5.54 -8.54 5.58
C PRO A 501 -6.01 -7.71 6.78
N LEU A 502 -5.71 -6.41 6.78
CA LEU A 502 -6.05 -5.51 7.88
C LEU A 502 -7.55 -5.61 8.21
N LEU A 503 -7.86 -5.97 9.46
CA LEU A 503 -9.23 -6.15 9.94
C LEU A 503 -9.75 -4.83 10.51
N THR A 504 -11.05 -4.60 10.35
CA THR A 504 -11.78 -3.54 11.07
C THR A 504 -12.40 -4.12 12.33
N VAL A 505 -12.56 -3.32 13.39
CA VAL A 505 -13.21 -3.78 14.62
C VAL A 505 -14.45 -2.92 14.87
N GLY A 506 -15.64 -3.45 14.59
CA GLY A 506 -16.88 -2.66 14.53
C GLY A 506 -17.89 -3.16 13.48
N GLU A 507 -18.66 -2.25 12.88
CA GLU A 507 -19.76 -2.61 11.96
C GLU A 507 -19.27 -3.37 10.71
N ALA A 508 -19.97 -4.46 10.37
CA ALA A 508 -19.71 -5.25 9.18
C ALA A 508 -20.10 -4.48 7.90
N LYS A 509 -19.30 -4.63 6.84
CA LYS A 509 -19.56 -3.95 5.55
C LYS A 509 -20.97 -4.26 5.02
N PRO A 510 -21.84 -3.26 4.81
CA PRO A 510 -23.16 -3.48 4.22
C PRO A 510 -23.04 -3.85 2.74
N GLU A 511 -23.40 -5.09 2.41
CA GLU A 511 -23.37 -5.63 1.03
C GLU A 511 -24.66 -5.32 0.24
N LEU A 512 -25.74 -4.92 0.93
CA LEU A 512 -27.05 -4.69 0.33
C LEU A 512 -27.38 -3.18 0.26
N VAL A 513 -28.09 -2.78 -0.79
CA VAL A 513 -28.61 -1.41 -0.96
C VAL A 513 -29.69 -1.10 0.09
N PRO A 514 -29.94 0.19 0.44
CA PRO A 514 -30.97 0.56 1.40
C PRO A 514 -32.37 0.04 1.04
N PRO A 515 -33.25 -0.20 2.04
CA PRO A 515 -34.66 -0.44 1.79
C PRO A 515 -35.33 0.83 1.24
N ILE A 516 -36.46 0.65 0.55
CA ILE A 516 -37.29 1.76 0.05
C ILE A 516 -38.52 1.88 0.95
N VAL A 517 -38.77 3.06 1.51
CA VAL A 517 -39.97 3.36 2.30
C VAL A 517 -40.93 4.22 1.47
N LEU A 518 -42.15 3.74 1.27
CA LEU A 518 -43.17 4.48 0.53
C LEU A 518 -43.56 5.77 1.26
N GLY A 519 -43.39 6.91 0.60
CA GLY A 519 -43.70 8.25 1.12
C GLY A 519 -42.51 9.00 1.69
N GLU A 520 -41.35 8.36 1.79
CA GLU A 520 -40.08 9.05 2.03
C GLU A 520 -39.63 9.77 0.75
N GLN A 521 -39.22 11.03 0.89
CA GLN A 521 -38.68 11.89 -0.16
C GLN A 521 -37.58 12.80 0.43
N ASP A 522 -36.40 12.81 -0.19
CA ASP A 522 -35.28 13.70 0.14
C ASP A 522 -34.87 13.68 1.63
N GLY A 523 -34.94 12.53 2.28
CA GLY A 523 -34.58 12.35 3.70
C GLY A 523 -35.70 12.71 4.67
N ALA A 524 -36.93 12.90 4.20
CA ALA A 524 -38.09 13.17 5.04
C ALA A 524 -39.31 12.35 4.62
N LEU A 525 -40.10 11.91 5.59
CA LEU A 525 -41.41 11.30 5.36
C LEU A 525 -42.48 12.14 6.02
N GLU A 526 -43.41 12.66 5.23
CA GLU A 526 -44.55 13.41 5.72
C GLU A 526 -45.80 12.51 5.72
N PRO A 527 -46.25 12.00 6.89
CA PRO A 527 -47.29 10.97 6.93
C PRO A 527 -48.62 11.40 6.32
N LYS A 528 -48.93 12.70 6.30
CA LYS A 528 -50.18 13.21 5.70
C LYS A 528 -50.22 13.07 4.18
N ASP A 529 -49.07 12.93 3.54
CA ASP A 529 -48.93 12.84 2.08
C ASP A 529 -49.02 11.37 1.59
N LEU A 530 -49.17 10.40 2.52
CA LEU A 530 -49.38 9.00 2.20
C LEU A 530 -50.78 8.77 1.59
N PRO A 531 -50.91 8.23 0.36
CA PRO A 531 -52.17 8.18 -0.40
C PRO A 531 -53.35 7.49 0.31
N THR A 532 -53.07 6.57 1.24
CA THR A 532 -54.06 5.76 1.97
C THR A 532 -53.82 5.75 3.48
N GLY A 533 -52.94 6.63 3.99
CA GLY A 533 -52.49 6.59 5.39
C GLY A 533 -51.67 5.34 5.76
N THR A 534 -51.26 4.54 4.77
CA THR A 534 -50.42 3.35 4.92
C THR A 534 -49.11 3.55 4.18
N SER A 535 -48.02 2.96 4.68
CA SER A 535 -46.71 2.95 4.03
C SER A 535 -46.29 1.51 3.68
N LYS A 536 -45.09 1.34 3.16
CA LYS A 536 -44.54 0.06 2.72
C LYS A 536 -43.03 0.09 2.77
N ILE A 537 -42.41 -0.94 3.32
CA ILE A 537 -40.97 -1.20 3.21
C ILE A 537 -40.76 -2.18 2.07
N THR A 538 -39.90 -1.83 1.13
CA THR A 538 -39.48 -2.72 0.03
C THR A 538 -38.00 -3.05 0.24
N CYS A 539 -37.69 -4.33 0.47
CA CYS A 539 -36.32 -4.83 0.52
C CYS A 539 -35.91 -5.27 -0.89
N PRO A 540 -34.97 -4.56 -1.56
CA PRO A 540 -34.57 -4.91 -2.93
C PRO A 540 -33.92 -6.30 -3.00
N ASN A 541 -34.11 -6.98 -4.14
CA ASN A 541 -33.38 -8.23 -4.39
C ASN A 541 -31.95 -7.90 -4.85
N PRO A 542 -30.91 -8.40 -4.16
CA PRO A 542 -29.52 -8.21 -4.56
C PRO A 542 -29.24 -8.77 -5.97
N ILE A 543 -28.51 -8.01 -6.78
CA ILE A 543 -28.18 -8.37 -8.17
C ILE A 543 -27.04 -9.41 -8.21
N ALA A 544 -25.99 -9.21 -7.42
CA ALA A 544 -24.81 -10.07 -7.39
C ALA A 544 -25.08 -11.45 -6.76
N ASN A 545 -25.95 -11.50 -5.74
CA ASN A 545 -26.30 -12.74 -5.04
C ASN A 545 -27.81 -12.81 -4.75
N PRO A 546 -28.65 -13.07 -5.77
CA PRO A 546 -30.11 -13.08 -5.65
C PRO A 546 -30.61 -13.99 -4.52
N THR A 547 -31.72 -13.60 -3.92
CA THR A 547 -32.37 -14.41 -2.87
C THR A 547 -32.88 -15.74 -3.40
N LYS A 548 -32.70 -16.81 -2.62
CA LYS A 548 -33.17 -18.16 -2.93
C LYS A 548 -34.37 -18.54 -2.09
N ALA A 549 -35.08 -19.60 -2.49
CA ALA A 549 -36.14 -20.16 -1.65
C ALA A 549 -35.55 -20.63 -0.32
N LYS A 550 -36.27 -20.38 0.78
CA LYS A 550 -35.90 -20.57 2.19
C LYS A 550 -34.98 -19.53 2.82
N ASP A 551 -34.39 -18.61 2.05
CA ASP A 551 -33.72 -17.45 2.66
C ASP A 551 -34.73 -16.66 3.51
N VAL A 552 -34.24 -15.98 4.55
CA VAL A 552 -35.10 -15.16 5.43
C VAL A 552 -34.71 -13.70 5.29
N VAL A 553 -35.68 -12.85 4.91
CA VAL A 553 -35.50 -11.40 4.88
C VAL A 553 -36.07 -10.81 6.16
N ILE A 554 -35.28 -10.03 6.88
CA ILE A 554 -35.64 -9.42 8.17
C ILE A 554 -35.41 -7.92 8.05
N TRP A 555 -36.42 -7.08 8.29
CA TRP A 555 -36.28 -5.62 8.36
C TRP A 555 -36.43 -5.12 9.80
N GLN A 556 -35.80 -3.99 10.09
CA GLN A 556 -35.84 -3.34 11.41
C GLN A 556 -36.06 -1.84 11.23
N LEU A 557 -36.95 -1.27 12.05
CA LEU A 557 -37.09 0.18 12.24
C LEU A 557 -36.46 0.55 13.58
N ARG A 558 -35.61 1.57 13.57
CA ARG A 558 -34.92 2.08 14.75
C ARG A 558 -35.06 3.59 14.86
N ASP A 559 -34.91 4.13 16.07
CA ASP A 559 -34.80 5.57 16.29
C ASP A 559 -33.35 6.07 16.11
N ALA A 560 -33.15 7.37 16.33
CA ALA A 560 -31.85 8.04 16.23
C ALA A 560 -30.78 7.48 17.18
N TYR A 561 -31.18 6.81 18.27
CA TYR A 561 -30.27 6.20 19.25
C TYR A 561 -30.07 4.70 18.99
N ASN A 562 -30.43 4.24 17.78
CA ASN A 562 -30.34 2.86 17.35
C ASN A 562 -31.21 1.89 18.18
N VAL A 563 -32.22 2.39 18.90
CA VAL A 563 -33.16 1.55 19.66
C VAL A 563 -34.16 0.92 18.69
N LEU A 564 -34.32 -0.40 18.77
CA LEU A 564 -35.28 -1.14 17.94
C LEU A 564 -36.71 -0.74 18.30
N LEU A 565 -37.43 -0.18 17.32
CA LEU A 565 -38.82 0.25 17.46
C LEU A 565 -39.81 -0.81 16.98
N ASP A 566 -39.50 -1.45 15.86
CA ASP A 566 -40.24 -2.58 15.32
C ASP A 566 -39.37 -3.41 14.37
N GLU A 567 -39.78 -4.65 14.12
CA GLU A 567 -39.15 -5.52 13.14
C GLU A 567 -40.15 -6.46 12.47
N GLY A 568 -39.81 -6.93 11.28
CA GLY A 568 -40.60 -7.95 10.60
C GLY A 568 -39.72 -8.87 9.76
N SER A 569 -40.20 -10.10 9.54
CA SER A 569 -39.46 -11.08 8.75
C SER A 569 -40.35 -11.86 7.79
N LYS A 570 -39.75 -12.39 6.73
CA LYS A 570 -40.42 -13.24 5.75
C LYS A 570 -39.47 -14.32 5.25
N ILE A 571 -39.89 -15.58 5.38
CA ILE A 571 -39.21 -16.73 4.78
C ILE A 571 -39.62 -16.81 3.31
N LEU A 572 -38.63 -16.92 2.42
CA LEU A 572 -38.86 -16.97 1.00
C LEU A 572 -39.27 -18.38 0.53
N ASN A 573 -40.08 -18.43 -0.51
CA ASN A 573 -40.48 -19.62 -1.23
C ASN A 573 -40.16 -19.46 -2.72
N ALA A 574 -40.43 -20.48 -3.52
CA ALA A 574 -40.08 -20.47 -4.94
C ALA A 574 -40.80 -19.37 -5.77
N LEU A 575 -41.86 -18.74 -5.25
CA LEU A 575 -42.61 -17.69 -5.96
C LEU A 575 -42.04 -16.28 -5.73
N ASN A 576 -41.40 -16.04 -4.58
CA ASN A 576 -40.88 -14.74 -4.18
C ASN A 576 -39.34 -14.68 -4.09
N ALA A 577 -38.64 -15.82 -4.17
CA ALA A 577 -37.20 -15.85 -4.38
C ALA A 577 -36.80 -15.10 -5.67
N GLY A 578 -35.70 -14.34 -5.61
CA GLY A 578 -35.18 -13.54 -6.71
C GLY A 578 -36.00 -12.28 -7.03
N LYS A 579 -36.91 -11.86 -6.13
CA LYS A 579 -37.76 -10.66 -6.30
C LYS A 579 -37.66 -9.75 -5.07
N PRO A 580 -37.92 -8.42 -5.22
CA PRO A 580 -38.04 -7.53 -4.07
C PRO A 580 -39.10 -8.03 -3.08
N VAL A 581 -38.83 -7.84 -1.80
CA VAL A 581 -39.68 -8.32 -0.71
C VAL A 581 -40.37 -7.15 -0.04
N ASP A 582 -41.70 -7.11 -0.16
CA ASP A 582 -42.53 -6.06 0.40
C ASP A 582 -43.07 -6.43 1.80
N PHE A 583 -43.07 -5.43 2.68
CA PHE A 583 -43.72 -5.42 3.99
C PHE A 583 -44.67 -4.21 4.07
N THR A 584 -45.96 -4.48 4.30
CA THR A 584 -46.98 -3.42 4.41
C THR A 584 -46.98 -2.83 5.80
N LEU A 585 -46.92 -1.50 5.89
CA LEU A 585 -47.06 -0.74 7.13
C LEU A 585 -48.47 -0.16 7.17
N ASP A 586 -49.35 -0.73 8.00
CA ASP A 586 -50.74 -0.31 8.06
C ASP A 586 -50.93 1.07 8.73
N ALA A 587 -52.16 1.56 8.75
CA ALA A 587 -52.46 2.88 9.29
C ALA A 587 -52.19 2.98 10.81
N ALA A 588 -52.26 1.87 11.54
CA ALA A 588 -51.94 1.85 12.97
C ALA A 588 -50.43 1.98 13.18
N PHE A 589 -49.62 1.29 12.36
CA PHE A 589 -48.17 1.43 12.35
C PHE A 589 -47.76 2.87 12.05
N VAL A 590 -48.29 3.46 10.97
CA VAL A 590 -47.99 4.85 10.58
C VAL A 590 -48.35 5.81 11.72
N GLN A 591 -49.50 5.61 12.37
CA GLN A 591 -49.91 6.44 13.50
C GLN A 591 -48.94 6.31 14.71
N GLN A 592 -48.51 5.09 15.02
CA GLN A 592 -47.69 4.79 16.19
C GLN A 592 -46.22 5.19 16.02
N TYR A 593 -45.64 4.93 14.84
CA TYR A 593 -44.21 5.05 14.63
C TYR A 593 -43.81 6.25 13.78
N PHE A 594 -44.69 6.77 12.92
CA PHE A 594 -44.39 7.99 12.16
C PHE A 594 -45.12 9.19 12.78
N GLU A 595 -46.46 9.19 12.81
CA GLU A 595 -47.22 10.37 13.25
C GLU A 595 -46.94 10.77 14.70
N ALA A 596 -46.70 9.81 15.61
CA ALA A 596 -46.34 10.09 17.00
C ALA A 596 -44.92 10.63 17.20
N ARG A 597 -44.05 10.52 16.18
CA ARG A 597 -42.60 10.82 16.24
C ARG A 597 -42.20 11.95 15.29
N ARG A 598 -43.13 12.88 15.01
CA ARG A 598 -42.84 14.05 14.18
C ARG A 598 -41.67 14.85 14.76
N GLY A 599 -40.69 15.15 13.92
CA GLY A 599 -39.43 15.82 14.24
C GLY A 599 -38.30 14.88 14.64
N GLU A 600 -38.57 13.59 14.85
CA GLU A 600 -37.55 12.58 15.15
C GLU A 600 -36.96 11.98 13.86
N THR A 601 -35.71 11.54 13.96
CA THR A 601 -35.02 10.78 12.92
C THR A 601 -35.24 9.29 13.14
N LEU A 602 -35.62 8.58 12.09
CA LEU A 602 -35.81 7.14 12.06
C LEU A 602 -34.88 6.50 11.04
N SER A 603 -34.53 5.24 11.29
CA SER A 603 -33.68 4.43 10.42
C SER A 603 -34.38 3.10 10.12
N VAL A 604 -34.40 2.71 8.84
CA VAL A 604 -34.90 1.41 8.41
C VAL A 604 -33.78 0.65 7.71
N SER A 605 -33.50 -0.57 8.16
CA SER A 605 -32.54 -1.47 7.51
C SER A 605 -33.12 -2.87 7.34
N TYR A 606 -32.46 -3.73 6.57
CA TYR A 606 -32.81 -5.13 6.46
C TYR A 606 -31.59 -6.03 6.32
N SER A 607 -31.80 -7.32 6.57
CA SER A 607 -30.80 -8.37 6.41
C SER A 607 -31.41 -9.58 5.68
N ILE A 608 -30.53 -10.37 5.06
CA ILE A 608 -30.89 -11.61 4.37
C ILE A 608 -30.07 -12.75 4.98
N LEU A 609 -30.71 -13.63 5.75
CA LEU A 609 -30.13 -14.87 6.23
C LEU A 609 -30.21 -15.94 5.14
N ARG A 610 -29.05 -16.43 4.72
CA ARG A 610 -28.90 -17.44 3.65
C ARG A 610 -29.11 -18.84 4.20
N PHE A 611 -30.08 -19.56 3.63
CA PHE A 611 -30.41 -20.90 4.13
C PHE A 611 -29.29 -21.92 3.91
N GLU A 612 -28.57 -21.83 2.78
CA GLU A 612 -27.54 -22.81 2.43
C GLU A 612 -26.23 -22.65 3.21
N THR A 613 -25.83 -21.41 3.51
CA THR A 613 -24.53 -21.12 4.14
C THR A 613 -24.64 -20.71 5.61
N GLY A 614 -25.82 -20.30 6.07
CA GLY A 614 -26.01 -19.71 7.40
C GLY A 614 -25.51 -18.27 7.53
N ASN A 615 -24.96 -17.67 6.46
CA ASN A 615 -24.44 -16.30 6.49
C ASN A 615 -25.58 -15.29 6.39
N THR A 616 -25.35 -14.08 6.92
CA THR A 616 -26.29 -12.96 6.83
C THR A 616 -25.66 -11.81 6.05
N SER A 617 -26.33 -11.35 4.99
CA SER A 617 -25.98 -10.10 4.30
C SER A 617 -26.78 -8.94 4.89
N HIS A 618 -26.16 -7.78 5.08
CA HIS A 618 -26.77 -6.60 5.70
C HIS A 618 -26.94 -5.45 4.71
N SER A 619 -28.03 -4.67 4.86
CA SER A 619 -28.27 -3.48 4.07
C SER A 619 -27.70 -2.22 4.71
N ASN A 620 -27.37 -1.26 3.85
CA ASN A 620 -27.31 0.13 4.27
C ASN A 620 -28.66 0.55 4.90
N PRO A 621 -28.67 1.37 5.96
CA PRO A 621 -29.91 1.93 6.48
C PRO A 621 -30.46 3.04 5.57
N LEU A 622 -31.79 3.14 5.47
CA LEU A 622 -32.48 4.34 5.01
C LEU A 622 -32.81 5.20 6.23
N VAL A 623 -32.25 6.41 6.30
CA VAL A 623 -32.46 7.35 7.41
C VAL A 623 -33.32 8.51 6.93
N PHE A 624 -34.37 8.84 7.68
CA PHE A 624 -35.27 9.95 7.35
C PHE A 624 -35.89 10.61 8.59
N VAL A 625 -36.25 11.89 8.48
CA VAL A 625 -36.97 12.65 9.51
C VAL A 625 -38.47 12.54 9.29
N VAL A 626 -39.26 12.41 10.35
CA VAL A 626 -40.72 12.40 10.22
C VAL A 626 -41.30 13.82 10.29
N GLY A 627 -42.02 14.28 9.27
CA GLY A 627 -42.68 15.59 9.22
C GLY A 627 -41.94 16.68 8.44
N ASN A 628 -42.40 17.95 8.56
CA ASN A 628 -41.89 19.08 7.76
C ASN A 628 -40.40 19.36 8.04
N SER A 629 -39.57 19.35 6.99
CA SER A 629 -38.15 19.75 7.05
C SER A 629 -38.01 21.22 7.50
N HIS A 630 -37.05 21.50 8.38
CA HIS A 630 -36.54 22.87 8.54
C HIS A 630 -36.12 23.39 7.14
N SER A 631 -36.63 24.56 6.76
CA SER A 631 -36.55 25.12 5.41
C SER A 631 -35.15 25.66 5.06
N GLY A 632 -34.13 24.80 5.03
CA GLY A 632 -32.80 25.14 4.57
C GLY A 632 -32.26 24.14 3.55
N LYS A 633 -31.64 24.65 2.47
CA LYS A 633 -31.06 23.82 1.41
C LYS A 633 -29.54 23.80 1.57
N LEU A 634 -28.98 22.61 1.83
CA LEU A 634 -27.55 22.36 1.76
C LEU A 634 -27.12 22.37 0.28
N THR A 635 -26.15 23.23 -0.04
CA THR A 635 -25.59 23.37 -1.39
C THR A 635 -24.08 23.20 -1.31
N VAL A 636 -23.53 22.30 -2.12
CA VAL A 636 -22.08 22.12 -2.25
C VAL A 636 -21.60 22.84 -3.50
N VAL A 637 -20.48 23.55 -3.38
CA VAL A 637 -19.85 24.31 -4.45
C VAL A 637 -18.46 23.74 -4.74
N GLY A 638 -18.12 23.56 -6.01
CA GLY A 638 -16.84 23.02 -6.48
C GLY A 638 -17.03 21.96 -7.55
N ASN A 639 -15.99 21.61 -8.30
CA ASN A 639 -16.06 20.61 -9.37
C ASN A 639 -15.57 19.24 -8.89
N ARG A 640 -16.17 18.17 -9.39
CA ARG A 640 -15.76 16.79 -9.11
C ARG A 640 -14.99 16.22 -10.29
N SER A 641 -13.72 16.56 -10.39
CA SER A 641 -12.84 16.04 -11.43
C SER A 641 -11.39 16.05 -10.97
N GLN A 642 -10.62 15.08 -11.47
CA GLN A 642 -9.16 15.02 -11.35
C GLN A 642 -8.45 15.25 -12.69
N THR A 643 -9.21 15.35 -13.78
CA THR A 643 -8.66 15.64 -15.10
C THR A 643 -8.47 17.14 -15.24
N SER A 644 -7.21 17.57 -15.36
CA SER A 644 -6.88 18.93 -15.75
C SER A 644 -6.78 19.03 -17.30
N PRO A 645 -6.67 20.24 -17.89
CA PRO A 645 -6.74 20.46 -19.34
C PRO A 645 -5.71 19.70 -20.19
N ARG A 646 -4.61 19.25 -19.59
CA ARG A 646 -3.55 18.46 -20.22
C ARG A 646 -3.17 17.21 -19.40
N TYR A 647 -4.15 16.42 -18.98
CA TYR A 647 -3.96 15.09 -18.36
C TYR A 647 -3.19 15.07 -17.02
N HIS A 648 -2.77 16.21 -16.48
CA HIS A 648 -2.24 16.31 -15.13
C HIS A 648 -3.34 16.18 -14.06
N SER A 649 -2.96 15.66 -12.89
CA SER A 649 -3.89 15.36 -11.80
C SER A 649 -3.92 16.49 -10.76
N ASN A 650 -4.93 17.37 -10.85
CA ASN A 650 -5.16 18.41 -9.85
C ASN A 650 -6.38 18.06 -8.99
N LEU A 651 -6.21 18.07 -7.66
CA LEU A 651 -7.30 17.84 -6.72
C LEU A 651 -8.25 19.04 -6.70
N SER A 652 -9.54 18.76 -6.75
CA SER A 652 -10.57 19.79 -6.65
C SER A 652 -10.99 19.99 -5.19
N ARG A 653 -11.24 21.24 -4.80
CA ARG A 653 -11.78 21.57 -3.47
C ARG A 653 -13.27 21.85 -3.54
N LEU A 654 -14.02 21.15 -2.69
CA LEU A 654 -15.46 21.31 -2.50
C LEU A 654 -15.74 22.07 -1.20
N THR A 655 -16.74 22.95 -1.20
CA THR A 655 -17.14 23.76 -0.05
C THR A 655 -18.65 23.66 0.17
N ALA A 656 -19.07 23.36 1.39
CA ALA A 656 -20.49 23.30 1.75
C ALA A 656 -21.02 24.68 2.11
N SER A 657 -22.29 24.95 1.77
CA SER A 657 -23.01 26.18 2.12
C SER A 657 -24.46 25.85 2.47
N PHE A 658 -25.03 26.53 3.47
CA PHE A 658 -26.39 26.29 3.93
C PHE A 658 -27.23 27.56 3.82
N LEU A 659 -28.33 27.47 3.08
CA LEU A 659 -29.24 28.59 2.85
C LEU A 659 -30.40 28.55 3.84
N ILE A 660 -30.56 29.57 4.68
CA ILE A 660 -31.72 29.74 5.57
C ILE A 660 -32.49 31.00 5.15
N ASN A 661 -33.76 30.87 4.77
CA ASN A 661 -34.62 32.01 4.35
C ASN A 661 -33.99 32.90 3.27
N GLY A 662 -33.23 32.31 2.34
CA GLY A 662 -32.52 33.03 1.26
C GLY A 662 -31.28 33.80 1.70
N ARG A 663 -30.84 33.67 2.95
CA ARG A 663 -29.54 34.17 3.45
C ARG A 663 -28.56 33.01 3.56
N ILE A 664 -27.37 33.23 3.02
CA ILE A 664 -26.30 32.24 2.96
C ILE A 664 -25.60 32.23 4.32
N ASN A 665 -25.47 31.04 4.90
CA ASN A 665 -24.58 30.78 6.01
C ASN A 665 -23.63 29.66 5.59
N THR A 666 -22.33 29.93 5.59
CA THR A 666 -21.35 28.85 5.44
C THR A 666 -21.37 28.05 6.74
N PRO A 667 -21.76 26.77 6.71
CA PRO A 667 -21.74 25.95 7.91
C PRO A 667 -20.32 25.88 8.47
N THR A 668 -20.20 25.85 9.79
CA THR A 668 -18.91 25.77 10.47
C THR A 668 -18.17 24.49 10.16
N GLU A 669 -18.87 23.36 9.95
CA GLU A 669 -18.32 22.07 9.50
C GLU A 669 -19.44 21.23 8.83
N ALA A 670 -19.08 20.35 7.90
CA ALA A 670 -19.95 19.33 7.32
C ALA A 670 -19.20 17.98 7.31
N VAL A 671 -19.94 16.88 7.38
CA VAL A 671 -19.39 15.53 7.22
C VAL A 671 -19.38 15.15 5.75
N TRP A 672 -18.20 14.81 5.23
CA TRP A 672 -17.95 14.44 3.83
C TRP A 672 -17.55 12.97 3.76
N MET A 673 -18.32 12.15 3.07
CA MET A 673 -18.13 10.70 3.06
C MET A 673 -18.40 10.13 1.67
N TYR A 674 -17.45 9.40 1.07
CA TYR A 674 -17.76 8.73 -0.19
C TYR A 674 -18.74 7.58 0.05
N ALA A 675 -19.58 7.31 -0.94
CA ALA A 675 -20.48 6.18 -0.87
C ALA A 675 -19.70 4.86 -0.73
N GLY A 676 -19.98 4.12 0.34
CA GLY A 676 -19.30 2.87 0.69
C GLY A 676 -18.21 3.01 1.75
N ASP A 677 -17.85 4.24 2.14
CA ASP A 677 -16.96 4.48 3.27
C ASP A 677 -17.74 4.42 4.60
N THR A 678 -17.07 4.01 5.67
CA THR A 678 -17.66 3.87 7.02
C THR A 678 -17.53 5.13 7.87
N GLU A 679 -16.62 6.02 7.52
CA GLU A 679 -16.38 7.29 8.21
C GLU A 679 -16.31 8.45 7.23
N GLY A 680 -16.81 9.60 7.65
CA GLY A 680 -16.73 10.85 6.89
C GLY A 680 -15.80 11.86 7.56
N ALA A 681 -15.10 12.65 6.76
CA ALA A 681 -14.29 13.75 7.26
C ALA A 681 -15.19 14.91 7.70
N LEU A 682 -15.07 15.37 8.95
CA LEU A 682 -15.71 16.59 9.42
C LEU A 682 -14.84 17.79 9.03
N ALA A 683 -15.31 18.62 8.10
CA ALA A 683 -14.56 19.78 7.62
C ALA A 683 -15.46 20.84 6.96
N GLN A 684 -14.99 22.09 6.89
CA GLN A 684 -15.66 23.14 6.08
C GLN A 684 -15.58 22.91 4.58
N SER A 685 -14.48 22.28 4.15
CA SER A 685 -14.19 22.01 2.76
C SER A 685 -13.46 20.69 2.64
N PHE A 686 -13.59 20.07 1.48
CA PHE A 686 -13.11 18.73 1.22
C PHE A 686 -12.30 18.67 -0.07
N LEU A 687 -11.18 17.93 -0.06
CA LEU A 687 -10.36 17.69 -1.25
C LEU A 687 -10.83 16.40 -1.91
N ASP A 688 -11.36 16.49 -3.13
CA ASP A 688 -11.97 15.35 -3.83
C ASP A 688 -10.90 14.44 -4.46
N THR A 689 -10.61 13.32 -3.80
CA THR A 689 -9.64 12.29 -4.21
C THR A 689 -10.25 11.12 -5.00
N GLU A 690 -11.58 11.02 -5.07
CA GLU A 690 -12.32 9.95 -5.75
C GLU A 690 -13.59 10.49 -6.46
N PRO A 691 -13.43 11.34 -7.49
CA PRO A 691 -14.55 11.91 -8.25
C PRO A 691 -15.46 10.86 -8.91
N GLU A 692 -14.99 9.63 -9.09
CA GLU A 692 -15.72 8.49 -9.65
C GLU A 692 -16.76 7.90 -8.68
N LYS A 693 -16.65 8.13 -7.37
CA LYS A 693 -17.60 7.68 -6.36
C LYS A 693 -18.64 8.78 -6.06
N PRO A 694 -19.89 8.46 -5.73
CA PRO A 694 -20.80 9.44 -5.13
C PRO A 694 -20.24 9.98 -3.80
N LEU A 695 -20.47 11.26 -3.49
CA LEU A 695 -20.01 11.89 -2.25
C LEU A 695 -21.19 12.40 -1.43
N ILE A 696 -21.36 11.86 -0.23
CA ILE A 696 -22.41 12.22 0.71
C ILE A 696 -21.91 13.39 1.56
N VAL A 697 -22.69 14.47 1.63
CA VAL A 697 -22.39 15.66 2.43
C VAL A 697 -23.53 15.90 3.40
N SER A 698 -23.22 15.86 4.70
CA SER A 698 -24.21 16.01 5.77
C SER A 698 -23.83 17.18 6.67
N LEU A 699 -24.81 18.01 7.01
CA LEU A 699 -24.69 19.07 7.99
C LEU A 699 -25.26 18.59 9.33
N LEU A 700 -24.51 18.80 10.40
CA LEU A 700 -24.86 18.38 11.75
C LEU A 700 -25.23 19.55 12.65
N ASP A 701 -26.14 19.31 13.60
CA ASP A 701 -26.37 20.12 14.80
C ASP A 701 -26.28 19.18 16.02
N GLY A 702 -25.14 19.21 16.71
CA GLY A 702 -24.77 18.14 17.64
C GLY A 702 -24.61 16.80 16.92
N GLU A 703 -25.33 15.77 17.37
CA GLU A 703 -25.36 14.44 16.73
C GLU A 703 -26.43 14.32 15.63
N ASN A 704 -27.29 15.34 15.46
CA ASN A 704 -28.42 15.26 14.53
C ASN A 704 -28.03 15.77 13.14
N ILE A 705 -28.33 14.98 12.10
CA ILE A 705 -28.24 15.44 10.72
C ILE A 705 -29.40 16.40 10.44
N ILE A 706 -29.09 17.67 10.18
CA ILE A 706 -30.10 18.71 9.89
C ILE A 706 -30.28 18.96 8.38
N ALA A 707 -29.29 18.58 7.57
CA ALA A 707 -29.41 18.57 6.12
C ALA A 707 -28.43 17.57 5.50
N ARG A 708 -28.81 16.95 4.38
CA ARG A 708 -27.97 15.99 3.67
C ARG A 708 -28.13 16.19 2.17
N THR A 709 -27.05 16.01 1.42
CA THR A 709 -27.08 15.94 -0.05
C THR A 709 -26.09 14.89 -0.54
N VAL A 710 -26.37 14.26 -1.67
CA VAL A 710 -25.46 13.30 -2.31
C VAL A 710 -25.02 13.91 -3.62
N LEU A 711 -23.71 14.08 -3.80
CA LEU A 711 -23.13 14.52 -5.06
C LEU A 711 -22.94 13.31 -5.97
N ARG A 712 -23.43 13.42 -7.20
CA ARG A 712 -23.19 12.42 -8.24
C ARG A 712 -21.68 12.36 -8.57
N PRO A 713 -21.16 11.24 -9.08
CA PRO A 713 -19.82 11.19 -9.66
C PRO A 713 -19.59 12.30 -10.69
N GLY A 714 -18.33 12.65 -10.92
CA GLY A 714 -17.93 13.64 -11.92
C GLY A 714 -18.54 13.32 -13.28
N ASN A 715 -19.39 14.22 -13.77
CA ASN A 715 -20.25 13.98 -14.95
C ASN A 715 -19.85 14.79 -16.17
N VAL A 716 -18.77 15.58 -16.11
CA VAL A 716 -18.23 16.32 -17.24
C VAL A 716 -16.74 16.02 -17.36
N SER A 717 -16.35 15.57 -18.55
CA SER A 717 -14.95 15.28 -18.89
C SER A 717 -14.63 15.91 -20.24
N GLY A 718 -13.44 16.49 -20.41
CA GLY A 718 -13.03 16.99 -21.70
C GLY A 718 -11.55 17.30 -21.79
N ILE A 719 -11.08 17.48 -23.01
CA ILE A 719 -9.65 17.47 -23.35
C ILE A 719 -9.30 18.53 -24.37
N PHE A 720 -8.07 19.01 -24.28
CA PHE A 720 -7.39 19.78 -25.31
C PHE A 720 -6.09 19.05 -25.64
N ASN A 721 -6.03 18.41 -26.81
CA ASN A 721 -4.87 17.57 -27.16
C ASN A 721 -3.79 18.33 -27.93
N LEU A 722 -2.63 17.68 -28.11
CA LEU A 722 -1.45 18.27 -28.78
C LEU A 722 -1.70 18.62 -30.26
N ALA A 723 -2.76 18.08 -30.86
CA ALA A 723 -3.18 18.41 -32.22
C ALA A 723 -4.15 19.61 -32.29
N ASN A 724 -4.33 20.36 -31.18
CA ASN A 724 -5.29 21.46 -31.05
C ASN A 724 -6.74 21.04 -31.37
N ARG A 725 -7.13 19.81 -31.02
CA ARG A 725 -8.51 19.33 -31.19
C ARG A 725 -9.25 19.38 -29.87
N HIS A 726 -10.53 19.74 -29.93
CA HIS A 726 -11.39 19.85 -28.75
C HIS A 726 -12.37 18.69 -28.72
N SER A 727 -12.45 18.02 -27.58
CA SER A 727 -13.46 17.00 -27.34
C SER A 727 -13.92 17.03 -25.89
N GLY A 728 -15.19 16.74 -25.65
CA GLY A 728 -15.69 16.55 -24.31
C GLY A 728 -16.99 15.77 -24.31
N CYS A 729 -17.39 15.34 -23.13
CA CYS A 729 -18.62 14.62 -22.93
C CYS A 729 -19.25 14.95 -21.57
N ILE A 730 -20.56 14.73 -21.50
CA ILE A 730 -21.39 14.88 -20.31
C ILE A 730 -22.18 13.59 -20.11
N ILE A 731 -22.12 13.07 -18.89
CA ILE A 731 -22.94 11.95 -18.42
C ILE A 731 -24.26 12.52 -17.91
N LYS A 732 -25.38 12.03 -18.46
CA LYS A 732 -26.73 12.42 -18.03
C LYS A 732 -27.17 11.58 -16.83
N ASP A 733 -28.23 12.02 -16.16
CA ASP A 733 -28.77 11.37 -14.96
C ASP A 733 -29.26 9.92 -15.24
N ASP A 734 -29.64 9.63 -16.48
CA ASP A 734 -30.02 8.29 -16.94
C ASP A 734 -28.83 7.37 -17.26
N GLY A 735 -27.60 7.87 -17.17
CA GLY A 735 -26.37 7.16 -17.51
C GLY A 735 -26.01 7.15 -19.00
N SER A 736 -26.75 7.85 -19.87
CA SER A 736 -26.37 8.07 -21.26
C SER A 736 -25.35 9.21 -21.40
N VAL A 737 -24.54 9.17 -22.46
CA VAL A 737 -23.45 10.15 -22.67
C VAL A 737 -23.76 11.05 -23.86
N PHE A 738 -23.67 12.36 -23.67
CA PHE A 738 -23.64 13.34 -24.75
C PHE A 738 -22.19 13.77 -24.99
N GLY A 739 -21.74 13.81 -26.25
CA GLY A 739 -20.39 14.28 -26.59
C GLY A 739 -20.39 15.38 -27.63
N TRP A 740 -19.34 16.19 -27.59
CA TRP A 740 -19.01 17.17 -28.62
C TRP A 740 -17.55 16.99 -29.00
N SER A 741 -17.24 17.13 -30.29
CA SER A 741 -15.86 17.08 -30.77
C SER A 741 -15.74 17.66 -32.17
N ASP A 742 -14.57 18.22 -32.47
CA ASP A 742 -14.14 18.53 -33.84
C ASP A 742 -13.66 17.28 -34.61
N ASN A 743 -13.58 16.12 -33.93
CA ASN A 743 -13.23 14.82 -34.48
C ASN A 743 -14.34 13.80 -34.21
N THR A 744 -14.97 13.27 -35.25
CA THR A 744 -16.08 12.32 -35.12
C THR A 744 -15.70 11.04 -34.39
N GLU A 745 -14.44 10.59 -34.44
CA GLU A 745 -13.96 9.41 -33.72
C GLU A 745 -14.01 9.58 -32.19
N MET A 746 -13.95 10.82 -31.70
CA MET A 746 -13.99 11.14 -30.26
C MET A 746 -15.41 11.25 -29.70
N LEU A 747 -16.44 11.14 -30.55
CA LEU A 747 -17.83 11.17 -30.11
C LEU A 747 -18.19 9.82 -29.45
N PRO A 748 -18.93 9.83 -28.33
CA PRO A 748 -19.34 8.60 -27.66
C PRO A 748 -20.28 7.78 -28.56
N PRO A 749 -20.25 6.44 -28.47
CA PRO A 749 -21.21 5.59 -29.15
C PRO A 749 -22.66 5.96 -28.78
N SER A 750 -23.58 6.01 -29.75
CA SER A 750 -24.96 6.46 -29.54
C SER A 750 -25.76 5.57 -28.57
N GLU A 751 -25.38 4.31 -28.45
CA GLU A 751 -26.03 3.32 -27.56
C GLU A 751 -25.39 3.24 -26.17
N LEU A 752 -24.36 4.05 -25.88
CA LEU A 752 -23.65 4.00 -24.61
C LEU A 752 -24.56 4.46 -23.45
N LYS A 753 -24.77 3.55 -22.48
CA LYS A 753 -25.64 3.73 -21.30
C LYS A 753 -24.98 3.15 -20.06
N ASP A 754 -25.60 3.39 -18.91
CA ASP A 754 -25.14 2.94 -17.60
C ASP A 754 -23.72 3.41 -17.26
N VAL A 755 -23.30 4.55 -17.81
CA VAL A 755 -22.01 5.16 -17.50
C VAL A 755 -22.12 5.89 -16.16
N ARG A 756 -21.12 5.70 -15.29
CA ARG A 756 -21.00 6.45 -14.03
C ARG A 756 -19.87 7.48 -14.04
N TYR A 757 -18.79 7.24 -14.79
CA TYR A 757 -17.64 8.12 -14.84
C TYR A 757 -16.91 7.98 -16.17
N VAL A 758 -16.25 9.04 -16.65
CA VAL A 758 -15.44 9.00 -17.87
C VAL A 758 -14.05 9.59 -17.59
N ALA A 759 -13.02 8.76 -17.77
CA ALA A 759 -11.64 9.23 -17.83
C ALA A 759 -11.31 9.68 -19.27
N ALA A 760 -10.54 10.76 -19.38
CA ALA A 760 -10.22 11.35 -20.66
C ALA A 760 -8.71 11.31 -20.90
N GLY A 761 -8.30 10.67 -22.01
CA GLY A 761 -6.93 10.69 -22.51
C GLY A 761 -6.79 11.65 -23.70
N GLY A 762 -5.59 11.73 -24.26
CA GLY A 762 -5.23 12.61 -25.39
C GLY A 762 -6.08 12.48 -26.63
N HIS A 763 -6.35 11.23 -26.94
CA HIS A 763 -6.91 10.83 -28.23
C HIS A 763 -8.03 9.82 -28.07
N ALA A 764 -8.49 9.58 -26.84
CA ALA A 764 -9.55 8.63 -26.53
C ALA A 764 -10.21 8.97 -25.19
N PHE A 765 -11.33 8.32 -24.92
CA PHE A 765 -12.02 8.31 -23.64
C PHE A 765 -12.26 6.87 -23.19
N ALA A 766 -12.34 6.68 -21.88
CA ALA A 766 -12.73 5.42 -21.26
C ALA A 766 -13.86 5.67 -20.26
N ALA A 767 -15.02 5.08 -20.50
CA ALA A 767 -16.18 5.10 -19.61
C ALA A 767 -16.12 3.94 -18.64
N LEU A 768 -16.24 4.25 -17.35
CA LEU A 768 -16.52 3.30 -16.29
C LEU A 768 -18.04 3.19 -16.12
N LYS A 769 -18.57 1.98 -16.28
CA LYS A 769 -19.99 1.68 -16.17
C LYS A 769 -20.40 1.37 -14.72
N LYS A 770 -21.70 1.41 -14.45
CA LYS A 770 -22.31 1.11 -13.14
C LYS A 770 -22.09 -0.34 -12.68
N ASP A 771 -21.86 -1.24 -13.62
CA ASP A 771 -21.53 -2.65 -13.41
C ASP A 771 -20.02 -2.91 -13.24
N ASP A 772 -19.22 -1.85 -13.05
CA ASP A 772 -17.76 -1.88 -12.91
C ASP A 772 -17.00 -2.39 -14.14
N THR A 773 -17.62 -2.40 -15.33
CA THR A 773 -16.96 -2.67 -16.62
C THR A 773 -16.52 -1.39 -17.32
N VAL A 774 -15.67 -1.52 -18.34
CA VAL A 774 -15.07 -0.38 -19.05
C VAL A 774 -15.36 -0.45 -20.55
N VAL A 775 -15.70 0.70 -21.14
CA VAL A 775 -15.84 0.88 -22.60
C VAL A 775 -14.97 2.05 -23.03
N ALA A 776 -14.14 1.87 -24.06
CA ALA A 776 -13.32 2.95 -24.63
C ALA A 776 -13.77 3.32 -26.05
N TRP A 777 -13.52 4.58 -26.43
CA TRP A 777 -13.71 5.09 -27.79
C TRP A 777 -12.71 6.19 -28.12
N GLY A 778 -12.53 6.51 -29.40
CA GLY A 778 -11.51 7.43 -29.88
C GLY A 778 -10.54 6.75 -30.83
N ALA A 779 -9.32 7.28 -30.91
CA ALA A 779 -8.27 6.72 -31.75
C ALA A 779 -7.87 5.31 -31.26
N THR A 780 -8.09 4.30 -32.11
CA THR A 780 -7.83 2.89 -31.82
C THR A 780 -6.42 2.63 -31.29
N SER A 781 -5.40 3.26 -31.90
CA SER A 781 -3.99 3.07 -31.53
C SER A 781 -3.57 3.82 -30.25
N LEU A 782 -4.47 4.61 -29.65
CA LEU A 782 -4.19 5.48 -28.51
C LEU A 782 -5.24 5.28 -27.40
N GLY A 783 -5.60 4.01 -27.15
CA GLY A 783 -6.49 3.62 -26.06
C GLY A 783 -7.98 3.64 -26.38
N GLY A 784 -8.39 4.06 -27.58
CA GLY A 784 -9.80 4.09 -28.01
C GLY A 784 -10.38 2.73 -28.39
N TYR A 785 -9.60 1.65 -28.29
CA TYR A 785 -10.02 0.28 -28.52
C TYR A 785 -9.47 -0.62 -27.42
N ILE A 786 -10.32 -1.48 -26.86
CA ILE A 786 -9.97 -2.50 -25.88
C ILE A 786 -10.01 -3.84 -26.59
N ALA A 787 -8.91 -4.58 -26.55
CA ALA A 787 -8.85 -5.91 -27.15
C ALA A 787 -9.62 -6.94 -26.30
N PRO A 788 -10.24 -7.98 -26.90
CA PRO A 788 -11.06 -8.95 -26.16
C PRO A 788 -10.35 -9.68 -25.00
N GLU A 789 -9.03 -9.84 -25.09
CA GLU A 789 -8.20 -10.38 -24.02
C GLU A 789 -8.13 -9.45 -22.81
N ILE A 790 -7.98 -8.14 -23.03
CA ILE A 790 -7.97 -7.11 -21.99
C ILE A 790 -9.39 -6.90 -21.44
N GLU A 791 -10.42 -6.94 -22.30
CA GLU A 791 -11.81 -6.77 -21.90
C GLU A 791 -12.26 -7.76 -20.81
N LYS A 792 -11.74 -9.00 -20.87
CA LYS A 792 -12.01 -10.03 -19.84
C LYS A 792 -11.43 -9.68 -18.47
N GLU A 793 -10.36 -8.91 -18.43
CA GLU A 793 -9.69 -8.48 -17.20
C GLU A 793 -10.32 -7.20 -16.61
N LEU A 794 -11.02 -6.41 -17.43
CA LEU A 794 -11.67 -5.15 -17.05
C LEU A 794 -13.02 -5.38 -16.34
N THR A 795 -12.97 -6.15 -15.25
CA THR A 795 -14.10 -6.39 -14.34
C THR A 795 -13.77 -5.88 -12.94
N ASN A 796 -14.80 -5.53 -12.15
CA ASN A 796 -14.62 -4.95 -10.81
C ASN A 796 -13.71 -3.70 -10.82
N VAL A 797 -13.75 -2.90 -11.88
CA VAL A 797 -12.95 -1.69 -12.00
C VAL A 797 -13.47 -0.62 -11.03
N GLY A 798 -12.60 -0.15 -10.15
CA GLY A 798 -12.89 0.93 -9.21
C GLY A 798 -12.59 2.30 -9.80
N LYS A 799 -11.46 2.43 -10.50
CA LYS A 799 -10.91 3.71 -10.96
C LYS A 799 -10.23 3.58 -12.33
N LEU A 800 -10.19 4.69 -13.06
CA LEU A 800 -9.49 4.83 -14.33
C LEU A 800 -8.48 5.98 -14.26
N ALA A 801 -7.29 5.77 -14.81
CA ALA A 801 -6.31 6.81 -15.09
C ALA A 801 -5.97 6.82 -16.58
N ALA A 802 -5.51 7.97 -17.08
CA ALA A 802 -5.20 8.16 -18.50
C ALA A 802 -3.89 8.93 -18.69
N THR A 803 -3.22 8.65 -19.80
CA THR A 803 -2.17 9.48 -20.40
C THR A 803 -2.70 10.04 -21.73
N ASP A 804 -1.83 10.68 -22.53
CA ASP A 804 -2.21 11.15 -23.87
C ASP A 804 -2.58 9.97 -24.82
N GLY A 805 -1.97 8.79 -24.62
CA GLY A 805 -2.08 7.65 -25.54
C GLY A 805 -2.51 6.31 -24.94
N ALA A 806 -2.76 6.25 -23.63
CA ALA A 806 -3.07 5.00 -22.93
C ALA A 806 -3.98 5.22 -21.71
N PHE A 807 -4.48 4.10 -21.17
CA PHE A 807 -5.27 4.06 -19.95
C PHE A 807 -4.83 2.94 -19.04
N VAL A 808 -5.13 3.10 -17.75
CA VAL A 808 -4.97 2.08 -16.73
C VAL A 808 -6.27 2.00 -15.93
N ALA A 809 -6.80 0.80 -15.80
CA ALA A 809 -7.87 0.47 -14.87
C ALA A 809 -7.27 -0.06 -13.57
N LEU A 810 -7.68 0.53 -12.46
CA LEU A 810 -7.43 0.03 -11.12
C LEU A 810 -8.68 -0.74 -10.66
N ARG A 811 -8.53 -2.04 -10.51
CA ARG A 811 -9.57 -2.94 -10.00
C ARG A 811 -9.70 -2.80 -8.48
N LYS A 812 -10.87 -3.14 -7.96
CA LYS A 812 -11.18 -3.04 -6.51
C LYS A 812 -10.34 -3.97 -5.63
N ASP A 813 -9.74 -5.01 -6.21
CA ASP A 813 -8.76 -5.90 -5.56
C ASP A 813 -7.32 -5.36 -5.61
N GLY A 814 -7.11 -4.18 -6.20
CA GLY A 814 -5.81 -3.54 -6.35
C GLY A 814 -5.05 -3.96 -7.61
N GLN A 815 -5.57 -4.85 -8.45
CA GLN A 815 -4.89 -5.20 -9.70
C GLN A 815 -5.00 -4.07 -10.75
N LEU A 816 -3.94 -3.92 -11.55
CA LEU A 816 -3.87 -2.95 -12.64
C LEU A 816 -4.04 -3.63 -14.00
N VAL A 817 -4.82 -3.03 -14.87
CA VAL A 817 -4.97 -3.47 -16.27
C VAL A 817 -4.74 -2.26 -17.18
N ALA A 818 -3.65 -2.29 -17.95
CA ALA A 818 -3.27 -1.20 -18.86
C ALA A 818 -3.62 -1.54 -20.32
N TRP A 819 -3.97 -0.53 -21.11
CA TRP A 819 -4.16 -0.67 -22.56
C TRP A 819 -3.88 0.63 -23.31
N GLY A 820 -3.73 0.52 -24.63
CA GLY A 820 -3.42 1.64 -25.51
C GLY A 820 -2.00 1.53 -26.05
N ASN A 821 -1.36 2.66 -26.31
CA ASN A 821 -0.01 2.67 -26.89
C ASN A 821 1.05 2.38 -25.81
N PRO A 822 1.92 1.36 -25.99
CA PRO A 822 3.02 1.07 -25.06
C PRO A 822 3.95 2.26 -24.80
N GLU A 823 4.22 3.09 -25.82
CA GLU A 823 5.04 4.31 -25.71
C GLU A 823 4.39 5.42 -24.85
N TYR A 824 3.16 5.19 -24.37
CA TYR A 824 2.43 6.07 -23.47
C TYR A 824 2.00 5.35 -22.18
N GLY A 825 2.63 4.21 -21.87
CA GLY A 825 2.34 3.40 -20.68
C GLY A 825 1.17 2.41 -20.84
N GLY A 826 0.73 2.16 -22.07
CA GLY A 826 -0.35 1.20 -22.39
C GLY A 826 0.01 -0.27 -22.17
N SER A 827 1.18 -0.56 -21.62
CA SER A 827 1.61 -1.90 -21.19
C SER A 827 2.43 -1.75 -19.92
N ILE A 828 2.13 -2.58 -18.92
CA ILE A 828 2.92 -2.67 -17.69
C ILE A 828 4.17 -3.52 -18.01
N PRO A 829 5.38 -3.11 -17.62
CA PRO A 829 6.59 -3.89 -17.85
C PRO A 829 6.47 -5.30 -17.27
N VAL A 830 6.77 -6.33 -18.07
CA VAL A 830 6.60 -7.74 -17.66
C VAL A 830 7.45 -8.09 -16.44
N SER A 831 8.66 -7.52 -16.36
CA SER A 831 9.56 -7.64 -15.21
C SER A 831 8.96 -7.17 -13.90
N ALA A 832 8.03 -6.22 -13.93
CA ALA A 832 7.43 -5.64 -12.75
C ALA A 832 6.12 -6.33 -12.32
N ILE A 833 5.50 -7.16 -13.16
CA ILE A 833 4.16 -7.72 -12.90
C ILE A 833 4.15 -8.57 -11.62
N SER A 834 5.20 -9.35 -11.36
CA SER A 834 5.33 -10.17 -10.15
C SER A 834 5.62 -9.33 -8.89
N GLU A 835 6.23 -8.16 -9.04
CA GLU A 835 6.62 -7.30 -7.92
C GLU A 835 5.53 -6.29 -7.52
N LEU A 836 4.63 -5.98 -8.46
CA LEU A 836 3.49 -5.10 -8.25
C LEU A 836 2.44 -5.81 -7.39
N GLY A 837 2.49 -5.54 -6.09
CA GLY A 837 1.41 -5.86 -5.16
C GLY A 837 0.12 -5.08 -5.46
N PRO A 838 -0.93 -5.28 -4.65
CA PRO A 838 -2.19 -4.54 -4.80
C PRO A 838 -1.96 -3.02 -4.78
N ALA A 839 -2.49 -2.32 -5.78
CA ALA A 839 -2.41 -0.89 -5.92
C ALA A 839 -3.52 -0.17 -5.14
N LYS A 840 -3.17 0.97 -4.54
CA LYS A 840 -4.09 1.88 -3.86
C LYS A 840 -4.50 3.06 -4.75
N LYS A 841 -3.58 3.59 -5.56
CA LYS A 841 -3.81 4.78 -6.39
C LYS A 841 -2.95 4.73 -7.64
N VAL A 842 -3.49 5.20 -8.76
CA VAL A 842 -2.76 5.39 -10.02
C VAL A 842 -3.10 6.76 -10.62
N ILE A 843 -2.09 7.44 -11.16
CA ILE A 843 -2.25 8.67 -11.94
C ILE A 843 -1.37 8.61 -13.20
N GLY A 844 -1.71 9.41 -14.21
CA GLY A 844 -0.93 9.55 -15.44
C GLY A 844 -0.40 10.97 -15.62
N ASN A 845 0.68 11.09 -16.40
CA ASN A 845 1.11 12.35 -17.03
C ASN A 845 0.85 12.27 -18.56
N THR A 846 1.60 13.00 -19.39
CA THR A 846 1.45 12.91 -20.86
C THR A 846 1.72 11.50 -21.40
N ALA A 847 2.69 10.74 -20.88
CA ALA A 847 3.13 9.47 -21.47
C ALA A 847 3.55 8.38 -20.46
N ASP A 848 3.46 8.68 -19.16
CA ASP A 848 3.86 7.80 -18.07
C ASP A 848 2.74 7.66 -17.06
N PHE A 849 2.70 6.53 -16.38
CA PHE A 849 1.89 6.31 -15.20
C PHE A 849 2.77 6.19 -13.96
N THR A 850 2.19 6.54 -12.81
CA THR A 850 2.76 6.18 -11.52
C THR A 850 1.67 5.60 -10.62
N VAL A 851 2.03 4.57 -9.87
CA VAL A 851 1.17 3.84 -8.96
C VAL A 851 1.73 3.88 -7.54
N LEU A 852 0.85 4.09 -6.57
CA LEU A 852 1.08 3.84 -5.15
C LEU A 852 0.44 2.50 -4.78
N LEU A 853 1.24 1.60 -4.23
CA LEU A 853 0.81 0.28 -3.74
C LEU A 853 0.26 0.36 -2.31
N ILE A 854 -0.52 -0.65 -1.91
CA ILE A 854 -1.08 -0.75 -0.55
C ILE A 854 0.03 -0.86 0.50
N ASP A 855 1.15 -1.50 0.16
CA ASP A 855 2.35 -1.59 1.01
C ASP A 855 3.17 -0.27 1.10
N GLY A 856 2.68 0.78 0.44
CA GLY A 856 3.27 2.10 0.42
C GLY A 856 4.35 2.31 -0.64
N ARG A 857 4.81 1.28 -1.37
CA ARG A 857 5.80 1.46 -2.44
C ARG A 857 5.20 2.23 -3.62
N VAL A 858 6.05 2.97 -4.34
CA VAL A 858 5.65 3.73 -5.53
C VAL A 858 6.45 3.28 -6.73
N PHE A 859 5.75 3.02 -7.83
CA PHE A 859 6.33 2.53 -9.08
C PHE A 859 5.85 3.39 -10.26
N SER A 860 6.74 3.68 -11.20
CA SER A 860 6.42 4.44 -12.42
C SER A 860 6.80 3.67 -13.67
N TRP A 861 6.01 3.79 -14.73
CA TRP A 861 6.29 3.16 -16.03
C TRP A 861 5.76 4.02 -17.18
N GLY A 862 6.25 3.78 -18.40
CA GLY A 862 5.84 4.51 -19.60
C GLY A 862 7.05 4.92 -20.44
N ALA A 863 6.89 5.96 -21.26
CA ALA A 863 7.94 6.44 -22.17
C ALA A 863 9.27 6.78 -21.46
N SER A 864 9.18 7.36 -20.27
CA SER A 864 10.33 7.75 -19.46
C SER A 864 10.96 6.56 -18.74
N TRP A 865 10.20 5.50 -18.49
CA TRP A 865 10.61 4.31 -17.75
C TRP A 865 10.04 3.04 -18.41
N PRO A 866 10.58 2.63 -19.57
CA PRO A 866 10.05 1.49 -20.32
C PRO A 866 10.18 0.16 -19.57
N GLU A 867 11.21 0.03 -18.73
CA GLU A 867 11.45 -1.14 -17.87
C GLU A 867 10.85 -0.98 -16.46
N GLY A 868 10.19 0.15 -16.19
CA GLY A 868 9.72 0.51 -14.85
C GLY A 868 10.77 1.22 -14.00
N PHE A 869 10.30 1.90 -12.95
CA PHE A 869 11.13 2.63 -12.01
C PHE A 869 10.49 2.68 -10.62
N TRP A 870 11.16 2.09 -9.64
CA TRP A 870 10.78 2.17 -8.23
C TRP A 870 11.24 3.51 -7.63
N VAL A 871 10.30 4.22 -7.00
CA VAL A 871 10.53 5.56 -6.43
C VAL A 871 10.67 5.45 -4.92
N SER A 872 11.86 5.08 -4.44
CA SER A 872 12.12 4.81 -3.02
C SER A 872 11.76 5.98 -2.10
N GLY A 873 12.08 7.22 -2.50
CA GLY A 873 11.77 8.42 -1.71
C GLY A 873 10.28 8.75 -1.57
N ALA A 874 9.40 8.14 -2.38
CA ALA A 874 7.96 8.35 -2.31
C ALA A 874 7.22 7.25 -1.54
N ARG A 875 7.94 6.38 -0.81
CA ARG A 875 7.32 5.30 -0.04
C ARG A 875 6.42 5.89 1.06
N GLY A 876 5.17 5.43 1.13
CA GLY A 876 4.17 5.96 2.05
C GLY A 876 3.52 7.27 1.58
N ALA A 877 3.56 7.56 0.27
CA ALA A 877 2.85 8.71 -0.31
C ALA A 877 1.36 8.71 0.06
N ILE A 878 0.84 9.88 0.44
CA ILE A 878 -0.59 10.12 0.69
C ILE A 878 -1.26 10.91 -0.43
N GLN A 879 -0.46 11.62 -1.24
CA GLN A 879 -0.93 12.29 -2.44
C GLN A 879 0.10 12.14 -3.56
N LEU A 880 -0.39 11.97 -4.78
CA LEU A 880 0.39 12.01 -6.01
C LEU A 880 -0.12 13.16 -6.88
N SER A 881 0.80 13.82 -7.58
CA SER A 881 0.54 14.88 -8.56
C SER A 881 1.45 14.71 -9.77
N ALA A 882 1.00 15.17 -10.94
CA ALA A 882 1.72 15.04 -12.21
C ALA A 882 1.80 16.40 -12.92
N SER A 883 2.95 16.74 -13.48
CA SER A 883 3.07 17.74 -14.56
C SER A 883 3.10 17.00 -15.91
N ASP A 884 3.40 17.66 -17.04
CA ASP A 884 3.37 16.99 -18.35
C ASP A 884 4.38 15.81 -18.43
N ARG A 885 5.54 15.90 -17.77
CA ARG A 885 6.65 14.89 -17.84
C ARG A 885 7.36 14.63 -16.51
N ALA A 886 6.71 14.94 -15.40
CA ALA A 886 7.25 14.69 -14.06
C ALA A 886 6.11 14.36 -13.10
N PHE A 887 6.49 13.76 -11.98
CA PHE A 887 5.60 13.44 -10.88
C PHE A 887 6.12 14.02 -9.57
N CYS A 888 5.21 14.14 -8.63
CA CYS A 888 5.49 14.56 -7.28
C CYS A 888 4.59 13.80 -6.29
N ALA A 889 5.17 13.38 -5.18
CA ALA A 889 4.48 12.76 -4.06
C ALA A 889 4.56 13.67 -2.83
N LEU A 890 3.45 13.74 -2.10
CA LEU A 890 3.42 14.17 -0.71
C LEU A 890 3.39 12.91 0.15
N ASN A 891 4.40 12.74 0.99
CA ASN A 891 4.54 11.62 1.90
C ASN A 891 3.72 11.85 3.19
N ALA A 892 3.44 10.76 3.91
CA ALA A 892 2.70 10.82 5.18
C ALA A 892 3.41 11.68 6.25
N ASP A 893 4.74 11.74 6.20
CA ASP A 893 5.59 12.59 7.04
C ASP A 893 5.58 14.08 6.64
N ARG A 894 4.73 14.46 5.68
CA ARG A 894 4.59 15.82 5.14
C ARG A 894 5.78 16.31 4.31
N SER A 895 6.71 15.43 3.95
CA SER A 895 7.79 15.70 2.99
C SER A 895 7.30 15.58 1.55
N VAL A 896 8.05 16.17 0.62
CA VAL A 896 7.73 16.16 -0.81
C VAL A 896 8.89 15.58 -1.60
N VAL A 897 8.58 14.64 -2.48
CA VAL A 897 9.53 14.05 -3.44
C VAL A 897 9.03 14.29 -4.85
N ALA A 898 9.92 14.70 -5.75
CA ALA A 898 9.63 14.86 -7.17
C ALA A 898 10.60 14.03 -8.00
N TRP A 899 10.12 13.48 -9.12
CA TRP A 899 10.91 12.69 -10.05
C TRP A 899 10.44 12.89 -11.49
N GLY A 900 11.30 12.55 -12.46
CA GLY A 900 11.05 12.75 -13.89
C GLY A 900 11.82 13.94 -14.46
N SER A 901 11.27 14.59 -15.50
CA SER A 901 11.97 15.63 -16.25
C SER A 901 12.30 16.87 -15.39
N PRO A 902 13.57 17.30 -15.29
CA PRO A 902 13.94 18.52 -14.56
C PRO A 902 13.23 19.78 -15.10
N GLU A 903 13.09 19.87 -16.43
CA GLU A 903 12.41 20.99 -17.12
C GLU A 903 10.91 21.09 -16.80
N HIS A 904 10.33 20.04 -16.21
CA HIS A 904 8.92 19.96 -15.82
C HIS A 904 8.74 19.82 -14.30
N GLY A 905 9.78 20.12 -13.51
CA GLY A 905 9.73 20.12 -12.05
C GLY A 905 10.05 18.79 -11.37
N GLY A 906 10.54 17.79 -12.12
CA GLY A 906 10.95 16.48 -11.60
C GLY A 906 12.20 16.49 -10.72
N VAL A 907 12.82 17.66 -10.50
CA VAL A 907 13.94 17.84 -9.57
C VAL A 907 13.65 19.05 -8.67
N MET A 908 13.70 18.83 -7.35
CA MET A 908 13.57 19.92 -6.38
C MET A 908 14.95 20.54 -6.10
N PRO A 909 15.12 21.87 -6.22
CA PRO A 909 16.35 22.54 -5.81
C PRO A 909 16.60 22.38 -4.30
N GLY A 910 17.87 22.23 -3.87
CA GLY A 910 18.20 21.94 -2.47
C GLY A 910 17.71 22.96 -1.42
N ARG A 911 17.51 24.24 -1.79
CA ARG A 911 16.87 25.25 -0.90
C ARG A 911 15.36 25.03 -0.73
N THR A 912 14.72 24.45 -1.73
CA THR A 912 13.28 24.14 -1.75
C THR A 912 13.00 22.86 -0.95
N HIS A 913 13.90 21.86 -1.01
CA HIS A 913 13.82 20.64 -0.22
C HIS A 913 13.80 20.92 1.29
N ASN A 914 14.70 21.78 1.78
CA ASN A 914 14.80 22.13 3.21
C ASN A 914 13.67 23.05 3.71
N CYS A 915 12.77 23.49 2.84
CA CYS A 915 11.62 24.33 3.22
C CYS A 915 10.29 23.61 2.99
N ALA A 916 10.29 22.48 2.28
CA ALA A 916 9.10 21.67 1.98
C ALA A 916 8.80 20.68 3.11
N GLU A 917 8.79 21.19 4.34
CA GLU A 917 8.33 20.48 5.54
C GLU A 917 6.91 20.93 5.89
N GLU A 918 6.14 20.03 6.50
CA GLU A 918 4.74 20.25 6.86
C GLU A 918 3.80 20.57 5.68
N VAL A 919 4.08 19.99 4.50
CA VAL A 919 3.23 20.16 3.31
C VAL A 919 1.89 19.44 3.48
N VAL A 920 0.79 20.10 3.10
CA VAL A 920 -0.58 19.57 3.20
C VAL A 920 -1.25 19.36 1.85
N LEU A 921 -0.72 19.94 0.78
CA LEU A 921 -1.22 19.77 -0.59
C LEU A 921 -0.10 20.03 -1.60
N VAL A 922 -0.01 19.19 -2.62
CA VAL A 922 0.79 19.44 -3.84
C VAL A 922 -0.11 19.60 -5.06
N THR A 923 0.24 20.51 -5.97
CA THR A 923 -0.48 20.75 -7.24
C THR A 923 0.52 21.04 -8.36
N SER A 924 0.06 21.04 -9.60
CA SER A 924 0.92 21.21 -10.78
C SER A 924 0.30 22.10 -11.86
N THR A 925 1.19 22.74 -12.61
CA THR A 925 0.95 23.19 -13.99
C THR A 925 1.63 22.22 -14.96
N SER A 926 1.63 22.51 -16.26
CA SER A 926 2.29 21.65 -17.25
C SER A 926 3.79 21.44 -17.01
N ALA A 927 4.50 22.37 -16.35
CA ALA A 927 5.95 22.27 -16.16
C ALA A 927 6.46 22.76 -14.80
N ALA A 928 5.58 22.95 -13.82
CA ALA A 928 5.94 23.37 -12.47
C ALA A 928 5.03 22.72 -11.43
N PHE A 929 5.51 22.69 -10.20
CA PHE A 929 4.75 22.24 -9.03
C PHE A 929 4.67 23.35 -7.99
N ALA A 930 3.62 23.30 -7.18
CA ALA A 930 3.48 24.12 -5.98
C ALA A 930 2.99 23.26 -4.80
N ALA A 931 3.58 23.48 -3.64
CA ALA A 931 3.26 22.88 -2.36
C ALA A 931 2.69 23.93 -1.41
N LEU A 932 1.56 23.60 -0.79
CA LEU A 932 0.96 24.37 0.30
C LEU A 932 1.40 23.77 1.64
N ARG A 933 1.90 24.61 2.54
CA ARG A 933 2.29 24.21 3.90
C ARG A 933 1.15 24.40 4.90
N SER A 934 1.22 23.66 6.01
CA SER A 934 0.31 23.73 7.17
C SER A 934 0.10 25.17 7.68
N ASP A 935 1.15 25.99 7.64
CA ASP A 935 1.16 27.40 8.07
C ASP A 935 0.51 28.38 7.07
N GLY A 936 0.00 27.86 5.95
CA GLY A 936 -0.65 28.64 4.89
C GLY A 936 0.33 29.36 3.96
N THR A 937 1.63 29.05 4.01
CA THR A 937 2.64 29.51 3.04
C THR A 937 2.74 28.57 1.84
N VAL A 938 3.33 29.05 0.75
CA VAL A 938 3.44 28.30 -0.51
C VAL A 938 4.89 28.22 -0.95
N ILE A 939 5.24 27.09 -1.54
CA ILE A 939 6.53 26.86 -2.20
C ILE A 939 6.24 26.38 -3.63
N ALA A 940 6.87 26.99 -4.62
CA ALA A 940 6.80 26.59 -6.02
C ALA A 940 8.19 26.31 -6.59
N TRP A 941 8.27 25.34 -7.50
CA TRP A 941 9.49 24.97 -8.22
C TRP A 941 9.19 24.44 -9.62
N GLY A 942 10.24 24.24 -10.42
CA GLY A 942 10.14 23.86 -11.83
C GLY A 942 10.28 25.06 -12.75
N ASN A 943 9.62 25.02 -13.90
CA ASN A 943 9.79 26.05 -14.91
C ASN A 943 9.17 27.39 -14.48
N GLN A 944 10.00 28.44 -14.40
CA GLN A 944 9.57 29.78 -13.99
C GLN A 944 8.45 30.35 -14.87
N ARG A 945 8.48 30.09 -16.19
CA ARG A 945 7.43 30.55 -17.11
C ARG A 945 6.06 29.93 -16.77
N PHE A 946 6.05 28.77 -16.13
CA PHE A 946 4.84 28.02 -15.77
C PHE A 946 4.47 28.19 -14.29
N GLY A 947 5.00 29.23 -13.62
CA GLY A 947 4.71 29.53 -12.22
C GLY A 947 5.64 28.83 -11.23
N GLY A 948 6.74 28.23 -11.68
CA GLY A 948 7.75 27.57 -10.82
C GLY A 948 8.59 28.49 -9.95
N GLU A 949 8.21 29.77 -9.82
CA GLU A 949 8.81 30.73 -8.89
C GLU A 949 7.80 31.11 -7.80
N THR A 950 8.23 31.02 -6.55
CA THR A 950 7.37 31.29 -5.39
C THR A 950 7.13 32.80 -5.24
N PRO A 951 5.86 33.27 -5.21
CA PRO A 951 5.56 34.67 -4.98
C PRO A 951 5.98 35.14 -3.58
N SER A 952 6.58 36.33 -3.49
CA SER A 952 7.00 36.89 -2.21
C SER A 952 5.81 37.31 -1.35
N GLY A 953 5.83 36.91 -0.06
CA GLY A 953 4.82 37.31 0.92
C GLY A 953 3.45 36.64 0.79
N LEU A 954 3.32 35.58 -0.01
CA LEU A 954 2.08 34.80 -0.10
C LEU A 954 1.89 33.94 1.16
N GLN A 955 0.84 34.24 1.92
CA GLN A 955 0.49 33.59 3.19
C GLN A 955 -1.02 33.42 3.31
N SER A 956 -1.48 32.72 4.35
CA SER A 956 -2.90 32.46 4.63
C SER A 956 -3.60 31.73 3.47
N VAL A 957 -2.88 30.89 2.74
CA VAL A 957 -3.44 30.10 1.64
C VAL A 957 -4.16 28.88 2.21
N SER A 958 -5.35 28.60 1.69
CA SER A 958 -6.18 27.44 2.08
C SER A 958 -6.28 26.40 0.97
N HIS A 959 -6.01 26.78 -0.27
CA HIS A 959 -6.03 25.87 -1.43
C HIS A 959 -5.22 26.44 -2.59
N LEU A 960 -4.69 25.55 -3.43
CA LEU A 960 -3.94 25.86 -4.65
C LEU A 960 -4.54 25.09 -5.83
N SER A 961 -4.55 25.72 -7.00
CA SER A 961 -4.92 25.08 -8.26
C SER A 961 -4.01 25.56 -9.38
N GLY A 962 -3.52 24.65 -10.22
CA GLY A 962 -2.75 24.98 -11.43
C GLY A 962 -3.59 24.90 -12.71
N SER A 963 -3.41 25.88 -13.60
CA SER A 963 -3.80 25.83 -15.00
C SER A 963 -2.64 25.27 -15.84
N THR A 964 -2.70 25.42 -17.18
CA THR A 964 -1.58 25.04 -18.05
C THR A 964 -0.27 25.74 -17.68
N THR A 965 -0.30 27.04 -17.33
CA THR A 965 0.91 27.88 -17.18
C THR A 965 0.89 28.84 -15.98
N ALA A 966 -0.15 28.79 -15.15
CA ALA A 966 -0.32 29.66 -14.00
C ALA A 966 -0.86 28.89 -12.79
N PHE A 967 -0.61 29.39 -11.59
CA PHE A 967 -1.23 28.92 -10.36
C PHE A 967 -2.19 29.98 -9.81
N CYS A 968 -3.23 29.52 -9.10
CA CYS A 968 -4.13 30.35 -8.33
C CYS A 968 -4.25 29.82 -6.90
N ALA A 969 -3.99 30.69 -5.93
CA ALA A 969 -4.17 30.46 -4.51
C ALA A 969 -5.50 31.06 -4.04
N LEU A 970 -6.26 30.27 -3.28
CA LEU A 970 -7.44 30.69 -2.53
C LEU A 970 -7.05 30.88 -1.06
N LYS A 971 -7.12 32.10 -0.57
CA LYS A 971 -6.77 32.45 0.81
C LYS A 971 -7.90 32.11 1.79
N THR A 972 -7.60 32.04 3.08
CA THR A 972 -8.57 31.72 4.14
C THR A 972 -9.69 32.75 4.28
N ASP A 973 -9.47 34.00 3.88
CA ASP A 973 -10.48 35.05 3.81
C ASP A 973 -11.31 35.02 2.50
N GLY A 974 -11.06 34.03 1.64
CA GLY A 974 -11.68 33.87 0.33
C GLY A 974 -11.11 34.77 -0.77
N SER A 975 -10.12 35.63 -0.50
CA SER A 975 -9.45 36.38 -1.57
C SER A 975 -8.57 35.46 -2.43
N LEU A 976 -8.36 35.84 -3.68
CA LEU A 976 -7.58 35.08 -4.65
C LEU A 976 -6.22 35.74 -4.89
N PHE A 977 -5.21 34.93 -5.20
CA PHE A 977 -3.91 35.40 -5.67
C PHE A 977 -3.45 34.49 -6.81
N ALA A 978 -3.09 35.03 -7.97
CA ALA A 978 -2.62 34.24 -9.10
C ALA A 978 -1.22 34.69 -9.53
N TRP A 979 -0.44 33.76 -10.08
CA TRP A 979 0.88 34.03 -10.64
C TRP A 979 1.21 33.06 -11.78
N GLY A 980 2.22 33.39 -12.59
CA GLY A 980 2.54 32.70 -13.84
C GLY A 980 2.26 33.61 -15.04
N VAL A 981 1.89 33.04 -16.19
CA VAL A 981 1.61 33.82 -17.40
C VAL A 981 0.33 34.64 -17.23
N SER A 982 0.43 35.98 -17.26
CA SER A 982 -0.71 36.89 -17.06
C SER A 982 -1.89 36.62 -18.00
N GLU A 983 -1.62 36.40 -19.29
CA GLU A 983 -2.63 36.14 -20.33
C GLU A 983 -3.31 34.77 -20.16
N GLU A 984 -2.73 33.86 -19.39
CA GLU A 984 -3.21 32.49 -19.17
C GLU A 984 -3.67 32.24 -17.72
N GLY A 985 -4.18 33.29 -17.08
CA GLY A 985 -4.81 33.21 -15.75
C GLY A 985 -3.91 33.65 -14.59
N GLY A 986 -2.65 34.05 -14.86
CA GLY A 986 -1.71 34.55 -13.87
C GLY A 986 -2.06 35.93 -13.28
N GLN A 987 -3.12 36.59 -13.76
CA GLN A 987 -3.59 37.87 -13.23
C GLN A 987 -5.09 37.82 -12.92
N ILE A 988 -5.44 38.09 -11.65
CA ILE A 988 -6.85 38.11 -11.20
C ILE A 988 -7.58 39.40 -11.65
N PRO A 989 -8.89 39.32 -11.94
CA PRO A 989 -9.73 40.51 -12.08
C PRO A 989 -9.81 41.34 -10.80
N GLU A 990 -9.89 42.67 -10.93
CA GLU A 990 -10.08 43.57 -9.78
C GLU A 990 -11.53 43.53 -9.24
N GLY A 991 -11.68 43.75 -7.94
CA GLY A 991 -12.99 43.95 -7.30
C GLY A 991 -13.84 42.69 -7.14
N LEU A 992 -13.24 41.50 -7.16
CA LEU A 992 -13.96 40.25 -6.90
C LEU A 992 -14.39 40.16 -5.43
N ALA A 993 -15.62 39.69 -5.21
CA ALA A 993 -16.04 39.24 -3.89
C ALA A 993 -15.24 37.99 -3.47
N PRO A 994 -15.18 37.63 -2.17
CA PRO A 994 -14.51 36.41 -1.72
C PRO A 994 -15.02 35.17 -2.48
N ALA A 995 -14.12 34.28 -2.86
CA ALA A 995 -14.38 33.02 -3.54
C ALA A 995 -14.63 31.87 -2.56
N LEU A 996 -15.56 30.98 -2.93
CA LEU A 996 -15.88 29.74 -2.24
C LEU A 996 -15.12 28.54 -2.81
N SER A 997 -14.82 28.58 -4.11
CA SER A 997 -14.06 27.54 -4.82
C SER A 997 -13.34 28.15 -6.03
N ILE A 998 -12.30 27.44 -6.48
CA ILE A 998 -11.57 27.73 -7.72
C ILE A 998 -11.49 26.45 -8.56
N ALA A 999 -11.58 26.58 -9.88
CA ALA A 999 -11.39 25.51 -10.83
C ALA A 999 -10.50 25.99 -11.98
N SER A 1000 -9.62 25.13 -12.50
CA SER A 1000 -8.70 25.45 -13.59
C SER A 1000 -9.16 24.83 -14.91
N SER A 1001 -8.94 25.55 -16.00
CA SER A 1001 -9.14 25.12 -17.39
C SER A 1001 -7.93 25.52 -18.25
N TYR A 1002 -7.96 25.27 -19.57
CA TYR A 1002 -6.81 25.54 -20.43
C TYR A 1002 -6.42 27.02 -20.41
N GLY A 1003 -5.28 27.34 -19.79
CA GLY A 1003 -4.80 28.72 -19.61
C GLY A 1003 -5.83 29.66 -18.96
N SER A 1004 -6.72 29.16 -18.12
CA SER A 1004 -7.80 29.95 -17.51
C SER A 1004 -8.21 29.39 -16.15
N PHE A 1005 -8.79 30.25 -15.33
CA PHE A 1005 -9.40 29.85 -14.07
C PHE A 1005 -10.86 30.30 -14.03
N SER A 1006 -11.62 29.65 -13.16
CA SER A 1006 -12.94 30.10 -12.75
C SER A 1006 -13.06 30.04 -11.24
N ALA A 1007 -13.88 30.92 -10.68
CA ALA A 1007 -14.17 30.95 -9.26
C ALA A 1007 -15.67 31.13 -9.04
N VAL A 1008 -16.22 30.40 -8.08
CA VAL A 1008 -17.58 30.66 -7.58
C VAL A 1008 -17.44 31.57 -6.38
N LEU A 1009 -18.02 32.76 -6.45
CA LEU A 1009 -17.93 33.76 -5.40
C LEU A 1009 -18.96 33.49 -4.29
N THR A 1010 -18.78 34.12 -3.13
CA THR A 1010 -19.75 34.17 -2.02
C THR A 1010 -21.11 34.77 -2.42
N THR A 1011 -21.16 35.47 -3.55
CA THR A 1011 -22.41 35.90 -4.20
C THR A 1011 -23.09 34.78 -5.00
N HIS A 1012 -22.52 33.56 -5.01
CA HIS A 1012 -22.84 32.40 -5.87
C HIS A 1012 -22.70 32.64 -7.37
N ARG A 1013 -22.15 33.78 -7.78
CA ARG A 1013 -21.86 34.05 -9.18
C ARG A 1013 -20.52 33.45 -9.56
N ALA A 1014 -20.46 32.84 -10.73
CA ALA A 1014 -19.19 32.40 -11.29
C ALA A 1014 -18.51 33.54 -12.06
N VAL A 1015 -17.19 33.63 -11.92
CA VAL A 1015 -16.31 34.47 -12.73
C VAL A 1015 -15.24 33.60 -13.34
N SER A 1016 -14.82 33.91 -14.57
CA SER A 1016 -13.71 33.26 -15.26
C SER A 1016 -12.72 34.28 -15.79
N TRP A 1017 -11.43 33.96 -15.80
CA TRP A 1017 -10.36 34.80 -16.36
C TRP A 1017 -9.28 33.95 -17.03
N GLY A 1018 -8.51 34.57 -17.93
CA GLY A 1018 -7.54 33.91 -18.82
C GLY A 1018 -8.01 33.83 -20.28
N VAL A 1019 -7.50 32.85 -21.03
CA VAL A 1019 -7.74 32.66 -22.47
C VAL A 1019 -9.21 32.38 -22.85
N ASN A 1020 -9.98 31.73 -21.97
CA ASN A 1020 -11.35 31.27 -22.25
C ASN A 1020 -12.43 32.28 -21.82
N THR A 1021 -12.10 33.58 -21.78
CA THR A 1021 -13.01 34.63 -21.28
C THR A 1021 -14.12 34.96 -22.28
N SER A 1022 -15.37 34.73 -21.87
CA SER A 1022 -16.53 35.45 -22.42
C SER A 1022 -16.91 36.56 -21.44
N SER A 1023 -17.31 37.73 -21.96
CA SER A 1023 -17.53 38.97 -21.19
C SER A 1023 -18.78 38.95 -20.29
N THR A 1024 -19.14 37.82 -19.68
CA THR A 1024 -20.39 37.68 -18.94
C THR A 1024 -20.20 37.21 -17.52
N GLN A 1025 -20.86 37.94 -16.65
CA GLN A 1025 -21.00 37.71 -15.23
C GLN A 1025 -22.06 36.60 -15.08
N LEU A 1026 -21.64 35.36 -14.82
CA LEU A 1026 -22.49 34.16 -14.91
C LEU A 1026 -23.51 34.08 -13.75
N GLN A 1027 -24.60 33.33 -13.92
CA GLN A 1027 -25.68 33.18 -12.93
C GLN A 1027 -25.24 32.37 -11.69
N SER A 1028 -26.17 32.00 -10.81
CA SER A 1028 -25.90 31.14 -9.65
C SER A 1028 -25.43 29.75 -10.09
N VAL A 1029 -24.16 29.41 -9.86
CA VAL A 1029 -23.54 28.16 -10.34
C VAL A 1029 -23.11 27.30 -9.15
N ALA A 1030 -23.35 25.99 -9.22
CA ALA A 1030 -22.89 25.03 -8.21
C ALA A 1030 -21.46 24.54 -8.52
N CYS A 1031 -21.13 24.34 -9.79
CA CYS A 1031 -19.82 23.85 -10.20
C CYS A 1031 -19.40 24.31 -11.60
N ALA A 1032 -18.09 24.47 -11.79
CA ALA A 1032 -17.46 24.81 -13.06
C ALA A 1032 -16.45 23.73 -13.47
N TYR A 1033 -16.75 23.01 -14.55
CA TYR A 1033 -15.90 21.96 -15.10
C TYR A 1033 -15.06 22.49 -16.26
N ALA A 1034 -13.81 22.05 -16.32
CA ALA A 1034 -12.98 22.23 -17.50
C ALA A 1034 -13.22 21.10 -18.49
N ALA A 1035 -13.49 21.45 -19.74
CA ALA A 1035 -13.62 20.50 -20.82
C ALA A 1035 -12.85 21.02 -22.04
N GLY A 1036 -11.52 20.85 -22.00
CA GLY A 1036 -10.59 21.43 -22.97
C GLY A 1036 -10.50 22.96 -22.84
N PRO A 1037 -10.72 23.74 -23.92
CA PRO A 1037 -10.75 25.21 -23.86
C PRO A 1037 -12.12 25.77 -23.44
N HIS A 1038 -13.07 24.89 -23.09
CA HIS A 1038 -14.40 25.32 -22.66
C HIS A 1038 -14.55 25.19 -21.15
N LEU A 1039 -15.29 26.10 -20.56
CA LEU A 1039 -15.85 25.96 -19.23
C LEU A 1039 -17.29 25.49 -19.36
N VAL A 1040 -17.63 24.39 -18.69
CA VAL A 1040 -19.01 23.89 -18.56
C VAL A 1040 -19.49 24.18 -17.15
N LEU A 1041 -20.60 24.90 -17.04
CA LEU A 1041 -21.14 25.40 -15.78
C LEU A 1041 -22.47 24.72 -15.53
N LEU A 1042 -22.62 24.13 -14.35
CA LEU A 1042 -23.85 23.50 -13.91
C LEU A 1042 -24.37 24.19 -12.66
N SER A 1043 -25.60 24.68 -12.73
CA SER A 1043 -26.26 25.37 -11.62
C SER A 1043 -27.03 24.40 -10.71
N ALA A 1044 -27.35 24.87 -9.50
CA ALA A 1044 -28.11 24.09 -8.51
C ALA A 1044 -29.57 23.81 -8.93
N ASP A 1045 -30.08 24.49 -9.96
CA ASP A 1045 -31.38 24.29 -10.60
C ASP A 1045 -31.26 23.54 -11.94
N ARG A 1046 -30.17 22.78 -12.12
CA ARG A 1046 -29.94 21.87 -13.26
C ARG A 1046 -29.86 22.58 -14.61
N GLN A 1047 -29.44 23.84 -14.64
CA GLN A 1047 -29.18 24.56 -15.89
C GLN A 1047 -27.72 24.39 -16.30
N LEU A 1048 -27.51 24.13 -17.59
CA LEU A 1048 -26.19 24.01 -18.20
C LEU A 1048 -25.86 25.23 -19.04
N GLN A 1049 -24.66 25.75 -18.83
CA GLN A 1049 -24.08 26.81 -19.65
C GLN A 1049 -22.65 26.42 -20.04
N SER A 1050 -22.19 26.96 -21.16
CA SER A 1050 -20.82 26.79 -21.62
C SER A 1050 -20.23 28.15 -21.98
N ALA A 1051 -18.93 28.31 -21.74
CA ALA A 1051 -18.18 29.52 -22.06
C ALA A 1051 -16.83 29.16 -22.69
N GLY A 1052 -16.32 30.06 -23.53
CA GLY A 1052 -15.06 29.90 -24.26
C GLY A 1052 -15.25 29.91 -25.78
N PRO A 1053 -14.17 30.02 -26.56
CA PRO A 1053 -14.22 29.99 -28.02
C PRO A 1053 -14.83 28.67 -28.52
N ASN A 1054 -15.83 28.74 -29.40
CA ASN A 1054 -16.50 27.56 -30.01
C ASN A 1054 -17.14 26.58 -29.01
N ALA A 1055 -17.51 27.06 -27.81
CA ALA A 1055 -18.17 26.22 -26.82
C ALA A 1055 -19.49 25.61 -27.35
N PRO A 1056 -19.78 24.34 -27.05
CA PRO A 1056 -21.00 23.66 -27.53
C PRO A 1056 -22.25 24.29 -26.89
N ASP A 1057 -23.39 24.31 -27.61
CA ASP A 1057 -24.68 24.71 -27.01
C ASP A 1057 -25.24 23.56 -26.17
N LEU A 1058 -25.13 23.68 -24.85
CA LEU A 1058 -25.57 22.67 -23.90
C LEU A 1058 -26.96 22.94 -23.31
N LYS A 1059 -27.66 24.01 -23.72
CA LYS A 1059 -28.94 24.40 -23.10
C LYS A 1059 -29.98 23.30 -23.16
N ALA A 1060 -30.02 22.54 -24.24
CA ALA A 1060 -30.95 21.43 -24.44
C ALA A 1060 -30.76 20.26 -23.45
N LEU A 1061 -29.62 20.18 -22.76
CA LEU A 1061 -29.34 19.19 -21.73
C LEU A 1061 -29.75 19.65 -20.32
N SER A 1062 -30.19 20.91 -20.16
CA SER A 1062 -30.66 21.41 -18.87
C SER A 1062 -31.83 20.59 -18.35
N GLY A 1063 -31.78 20.17 -17.09
CA GLY A 1063 -32.75 19.26 -16.47
C GLY A 1063 -32.53 17.77 -16.76
N LEU A 1064 -31.56 17.41 -17.61
CA LEU A 1064 -31.14 16.01 -17.84
C LEU A 1064 -29.81 15.66 -17.17
N VAL A 1065 -29.16 16.68 -16.61
CA VAL A 1065 -27.85 16.59 -15.95
C VAL A 1065 -27.99 17.31 -14.61
N SER A 1066 -27.50 16.68 -13.57
CA SER A 1066 -27.59 17.20 -12.21
C SER A 1066 -26.29 16.97 -11.44
N TYR A 1067 -26.05 17.84 -10.48
CA TYR A 1067 -24.86 17.79 -9.63
C TYR A 1067 -25.08 16.91 -8.40
N THR A 1068 -26.29 16.98 -7.85
CA THR A 1068 -26.75 16.21 -6.69
C THR A 1068 -27.74 15.14 -7.13
N GLU A 1069 -27.87 14.05 -6.35
CA GLU A 1069 -28.85 12.98 -6.60
C GLU A 1069 -30.30 13.44 -6.61
#